data_AF-A0A417LM03-F1
#
_entry.id   AF-A0A417LM03-F1
#
_cell.length_a   1.000
_cell.length_b   1.000
_cell.length_c   1.000
_cell.angle_alpha   90.00
_cell.angle_beta   90.00
_cell.angle_gamma   90.00
#
_symmetry.space_group_name_H-M   'P 1'
#
loop_
_entity.id
_entity.type
_entity.pdbx_description
1 polymer ?
#
loop_
_entity_poly.entity_id
_entity_poly.type
_entity_poly.pdbx_seq_one_letter_code
_entity_poly.pdbx_strand_id
1 'polypeptide(L)'
;MMMKKNLHLISYRLLITIAFLCFFSKGIKAEDTSPDTWENLASAPANWSTSFTEISISSATELAWVAKMVNDDTQTGDSGEKGFEGVTITLTQDIDLVDHNWIPIGEKGADYRSSRPFKGNFDGGDHTISNMKIVSDCSAGLFGQIDHATIKNIKLTNCCIEKSSNTYTPNKNIYAGCITGASYSSTIENCHAQGAINYTGEAAVYVGGITGKNASEDDTQAIIKNCSFEGKFDYNLTLTDLGGSKSGWVGGIAGTNNASTQTSGSITNCHAKIAAKVIQAEVGGITTSNRGVIKECSTEGSINVTLDGTTSGVGGIVSENTKPLHSNPTYTIENCTSSCDITFVYKTKKSLQSTGYYAKVGGIAGTHNMGNAQKCPPITDCTTSGTISIELITDQPAETDLSGNLCTVGGIAGYSKAAILNCKSSAKVSATTEIPDTEAYAGGIAGIFEKVPISNCVASGTITTNGVVSYSGGIAGQCSYTIKNSFSTANIISTGNNNTVGGIAGYNTHYIQNCYSTGDITSTGEINCAGGIAGYNQYEILNCYATGKVTANCIQITKANEDPRGYVGGIAGINKGSRANSKGSVVNSLALNTGGITYNDGTTPGRIVGFQDESVATVTNNFAHKEIPTVNDAAVENGTDWDGSTYPFASSDAWDFSNPAQLPSLKKIDESGYCTQEKIEGQPIIPIASLQDYTITFDAPENGLLTVTDQSSNPIQSGDKVQGGTVLTITATPEDTYQLDGIMVNGSFSGTTLTVLEDIIISATFSKKQYTVKFSNPEHGTITVVDQASNTIKTNDQVPEGSVLTITATPEDNYKLDGIMVNGSSSETTLTVLEDVTISATFSKIPKPEPDPTPPTVYHTVTLPAVEGATTDPVAGEYEVEAWNSFRFYLTLDEAYDQSSPIVTTDRGETITPRASDGAYIIKYVRQPIVIHIDGIVRNADPVANETISTNETTVRAEGAYLHLHTSKPETVFIYTFYGALLKRYPALSGDKTVRLPQGNYIIIAGEKRFKIQTGK
;
A
#
# COMPACT_ATOMS: atom_id res chain seq x y z
N MET A 1 63.47 -16.48 -41.55
CA MET A 1 63.21 -15.44 -42.60
C MET A 1 61.69 -15.21 -42.64
N MET A 2 61.18 -14.05 -43.09
CA MET A 2 59.75 -13.66 -43.01
C MET A 2 59.13 -13.47 -41.60
N MET A 3 59.59 -12.47 -40.82
CA MET A 3 58.70 -11.80 -39.84
C MET A 3 59.11 -10.38 -39.41
N LYS A 4 60.20 -9.80 -39.95
CA LYS A 4 60.70 -8.46 -39.56
C LYS A 4 60.29 -7.29 -40.48
N LYS A 5 59.52 -7.50 -41.56
CA LYS A 5 59.15 -6.43 -42.51
C LYS A 5 57.86 -5.67 -42.17
N ASN A 6 56.97 -6.21 -41.34
CA ASN A 6 55.70 -5.54 -41.03
C ASN A 6 55.78 -4.55 -39.85
N LEU A 7 56.77 -4.69 -38.96
CA LEU A 7 56.90 -3.84 -37.77
C LEU A 7 57.36 -2.41 -38.10
N HIS A 8 58.25 -2.25 -39.08
CA HIS A 8 58.73 -0.92 -39.51
C HIS A 8 57.67 -0.10 -40.24
N LEU A 9 56.76 -0.72 -41.00
CA LEU A 9 55.72 0.03 -41.73
C LEU A 9 54.63 0.59 -40.79
N ILE A 10 54.33 -0.13 -39.71
CA ILE A 10 53.40 0.32 -38.66
C ILE A 10 54.04 1.45 -37.84
N SER A 11 55.30 1.29 -37.43
CA SER A 11 56.02 2.32 -36.65
C SER A 11 56.22 3.63 -37.44
N TYR A 12 56.49 3.54 -38.75
CA TYR A 12 56.63 4.73 -39.60
C TYR A 12 55.28 5.45 -39.86
N ARG A 13 54.17 4.70 -39.98
CA ARG A 13 52.83 5.31 -40.02
C ARG A 13 52.46 5.98 -38.70
N LEU A 14 52.72 5.33 -37.56
CA LEU A 14 52.45 5.91 -36.24
C LEU A 14 53.22 7.22 -36.00
N LEU A 15 54.50 7.28 -36.40
CA LEU A 15 55.31 8.49 -36.34
C LEU A 15 54.83 9.61 -37.27
N ILE A 16 54.33 9.29 -38.48
CA ILE A 16 53.74 10.28 -39.39
C ILE A 16 52.40 10.80 -38.85
N THR A 17 51.57 9.95 -38.23
CA THR A 17 50.31 10.39 -37.61
C THR A 17 50.56 11.26 -36.37
N ILE A 18 51.53 10.91 -35.53
CA ILE A 18 51.95 11.74 -34.39
C ILE A 18 52.56 13.07 -34.87
N ALA A 19 53.38 13.06 -35.93
CA ALA A 19 53.90 14.29 -36.53
C ALA A 19 52.78 15.18 -37.09
N PHE A 20 51.78 14.62 -37.78
CA PHE A 20 50.62 15.39 -38.26
C PHE A 20 49.80 15.98 -37.11
N LEU A 21 49.61 15.26 -36.00
CA LEU A 21 48.96 15.77 -34.78
C LEU A 21 49.80 16.87 -34.09
N CYS A 22 51.13 16.77 -34.11
CA CYS A 22 52.02 17.77 -33.51
C CYS A 22 52.26 19.02 -34.37
N PHE A 23 51.98 19.00 -35.68
CA PHE A 23 52.16 20.18 -36.54
C PHE A 23 50.97 21.15 -36.57
N PHE A 24 49.81 20.78 -36.02
CA PHE A 24 48.67 21.70 -35.82
C PHE A 24 48.62 22.34 -34.41
N SER A 25 49.58 22.08 -33.53
CA SER A 25 49.60 22.63 -32.15
C SER A 25 50.18 24.05 -32.04
N LYS A 26 50.48 24.72 -33.16
CA LYS A 26 50.87 26.14 -33.17
C LYS A 26 49.72 27.06 -33.59
N GLY A 27 48.96 27.48 -32.59
CA GLY A 27 48.38 28.83 -32.60
C GLY A 27 47.19 29.06 -33.51
N ILE A 28 46.21 28.14 -33.51
CA ILE A 28 44.83 28.64 -33.44
C ILE A 28 44.64 29.01 -31.97
N LYS A 29 44.64 30.32 -31.67
CA LYS A 29 43.92 30.77 -30.46
C LYS A 29 42.50 30.26 -30.65
N ALA A 30 41.96 29.52 -29.70
CA ALA A 30 40.50 29.47 -29.59
C ALA A 30 40.04 30.94 -29.58
N GLU A 31 39.16 31.30 -30.51
CA GLU A 31 38.44 32.55 -30.33
C GLU A 31 37.75 32.47 -28.97
N ASP A 32 37.73 33.59 -28.27
CA ASP A 32 37.19 33.73 -26.94
C ASP A 32 35.66 33.70 -27.06
N THR A 33 35.12 32.54 -27.43
CA THR A 33 33.69 32.29 -27.53
C THR A 33 33.17 32.19 -26.11
N SER A 34 32.91 33.37 -25.53
CA SER A 34 31.99 33.55 -24.42
C SER A 34 30.81 32.59 -24.61
N PRO A 35 30.35 31.89 -23.55
CA PRO A 35 29.15 31.07 -23.64
C PRO A 35 28.03 31.86 -24.31
N ASP A 36 27.31 31.20 -25.22
CA ASP A 36 26.22 31.84 -25.92
C ASP A 36 25.02 32.00 -24.96
N THR A 37 24.77 33.25 -24.58
CA THR A 37 23.88 33.63 -23.48
C THR A 37 22.92 34.73 -23.89
N TRP A 38 21.74 34.69 -23.28
CA TRP A 38 20.68 35.67 -23.52
C TRP A 38 21.09 37.14 -23.28
N GLU A 39 22.08 37.42 -22.42
CA GLU A 39 22.58 38.79 -22.18
C GLU A 39 23.10 39.48 -23.47
N ASN A 40 23.66 38.70 -24.40
CA ASN A 40 24.17 39.23 -25.69
C ASN A 40 23.04 39.67 -26.64
N LEU A 41 21.80 39.24 -26.39
CA LEU A 41 20.61 39.51 -27.20
C LEU A 41 19.61 40.45 -26.51
N ALA A 42 19.99 41.01 -25.35
CA ALA A 42 19.18 41.93 -24.56
C ALA A 42 18.69 43.14 -25.39
N SER A 43 17.37 43.32 -25.46
CA SER A 43 16.71 44.44 -26.15
C SER A 43 15.72 45.14 -25.21
N ALA A 44 15.79 46.46 -25.12
CA ALA A 44 14.89 47.22 -24.26
C ALA A 44 13.45 47.23 -24.83
N PRO A 45 12.40 47.18 -23.98
CA PRO A 45 11.03 47.37 -24.41
C PRO A 45 10.82 48.70 -25.13
N ALA A 46 9.88 48.74 -26.07
CA ALA A 46 9.62 49.91 -26.89
C ALA A 46 9.24 51.14 -26.03
N ASN A 47 9.96 52.25 -26.23
CA ASN A 47 9.80 53.52 -25.51
C ASN A 47 10.17 53.50 -24.01
N TRP A 48 10.94 52.50 -23.54
CA TRP A 48 11.40 52.48 -22.14
C TRP A 48 12.12 53.77 -21.70
N SER A 49 11.86 54.19 -20.46
CA SER A 49 12.46 55.33 -19.77
C SER A 49 12.65 54.99 -18.29
N THR A 50 13.67 55.57 -17.64
CA THR A 50 13.86 55.46 -16.18
C THR A 50 12.73 56.08 -15.37
N SER A 51 11.85 56.87 -16.00
CA SER A 51 10.64 57.44 -15.39
C SER A 51 9.44 56.48 -15.34
N PHE A 52 9.60 55.21 -15.72
CA PHE A 52 8.51 54.23 -15.75
C PHE A 52 8.49 53.40 -14.46
N THR A 53 7.38 53.46 -13.74
CA THR A 53 7.09 52.60 -12.58
C THR A 53 6.41 51.28 -12.96
N GLU A 54 5.97 51.15 -14.22
CA GLU A 54 5.27 49.97 -14.75
C GLU A 54 5.87 49.64 -16.13
N ILE A 55 6.29 48.40 -16.33
CA ILE A 55 6.92 47.90 -17.55
C ILE A 55 6.22 46.59 -17.95
N SER A 56 5.79 46.48 -19.20
CA SER A 56 5.35 45.22 -19.78
C SER A 56 6.45 44.64 -20.66
N ILE A 57 6.74 43.34 -20.51
CA ILE A 57 7.67 42.60 -21.38
C ILE A 57 6.99 41.38 -21.96
N SER A 58 7.41 41.01 -23.16
CA SER A 58 6.78 39.95 -23.96
C SER A 58 7.77 38.92 -24.50
N SER A 59 9.03 39.29 -24.67
CA SER A 59 10.03 38.47 -25.36
C SER A 59 11.20 38.05 -24.47
N ALA A 60 11.86 36.95 -24.84
CA ALA A 60 13.10 36.50 -24.19
C ALA A 60 14.19 37.58 -24.20
N THR A 61 14.27 38.39 -25.25
CA THR A 61 15.22 39.51 -25.37
C THR A 61 14.89 40.69 -24.45
N GLU A 62 13.61 40.97 -24.18
CA GLU A 62 13.20 41.96 -23.18
C GLU A 62 13.43 41.46 -21.75
N LEU A 63 13.18 40.18 -21.48
CA LEU A 63 13.51 39.56 -20.19
C LEU A 63 15.04 39.53 -19.94
N ALA A 64 15.82 39.23 -20.98
CA ALA A 64 17.28 39.31 -20.95
C ALA A 64 17.80 40.74 -20.75
N TRP A 65 17.06 41.75 -21.23
CA TRP A 65 17.35 43.15 -20.95
C TRP A 65 17.12 43.51 -19.47
N VAL A 66 16.07 42.97 -18.82
CA VAL A 66 15.91 43.11 -17.35
C VAL A 66 17.14 42.53 -16.64
N ALA A 67 17.57 41.32 -17.01
CA ALA A 67 18.78 40.70 -16.47
C ALA A 67 20.01 41.60 -16.66
N LYS A 68 20.23 42.09 -17.88
CA LYS A 68 21.35 42.98 -18.23
C LYS A 68 21.36 44.28 -17.42
N MET A 69 20.22 44.96 -17.31
CA MET A 69 20.13 46.25 -16.60
C MET A 69 20.51 46.13 -15.12
N VAL A 70 20.02 45.08 -14.45
CA VAL A 70 20.40 44.76 -13.06
C VAL A 70 21.88 44.35 -13.02
N ASN A 71 22.29 43.42 -13.87
CA ASN A 71 23.63 42.85 -13.87
C ASN A 71 24.74 43.84 -14.25
N ASP A 72 24.45 44.91 -15.00
CA ASP A 72 25.42 45.97 -15.29
C ASP A 72 25.37 47.14 -14.27
N ASP A 73 24.53 47.07 -13.23
CA ASP A 73 24.36 48.10 -12.19
C ASP A 73 23.88 49.46 -12.74
N THR A 74 23.00 49.37 -13.74
CA THR A 74 22.45 50.52 -14.47
C THR A 74 21.32 51.18 -13.67
N GLN A 75 21.14 52.50 -13.84
CA GLN A 75 19.97 53.19 -13.31
C GLN A 75 18.69 52.67 -13.98
N THR A 76 17.70 52.32 -13.16
CA THR A 76 16.41 51.74 -13.58
C THR A 76 15.20 52.56 -13.12
N GLY A 77 15.37 53.44 -12.12
CA GLY A 77 14.32 54.35 -11.62
C GLY A 77 14.67 55.84 -11.78
N ASP A 78 13.74 56.73 -11.43
CA ASP A 78 13.82 58.17 -11.71
C ASP A 78 14.67 58.97 -10.71
N SER A 79 14.66 58.57 -9.43
CA SER A 79 15.50 59.16 -8.36
C SER A 79 16.98 58.75 -8.40
N GLY A 80 17.36 57.87 -9.32
CA GLY A 80 18.71 57.26 -9.37
C GLY A 80 18.74 55.79 -8.95
N GLU A 81 17.58 55.20 -8.61
CA GLU A 81 17.52 53.81 -8.14
C GLU A 81 17.96 52.80 -9.20
N LYS A 82 18.38 51.64 -8.68
CA LYS A 82 18.90 50.50 -9.43
C LYS A 82 18.15 49.22 -9.09
N GLY A 83 18.38 48.15 -9.84
CA GLY A 83 17.75 46.85 -9.56
C GLY A 83 16.23 46.83 -9.79
N PHE A 84 15.66 47.84 -10.46
CA PHE A 84 14.23 48.09 -10.60
C PHE A 84 13.47 48.39 -9.29
N GLU A 85 14.16 48.91 -8.26
CA GLU A 85 13.51 49.38 -7.02
C GLU A 85 12.37 50.37 -7.33
N GLY A 86 11.18 50.10 -6.77
CA GLY A 86 9.96 50.89 -7.02
C GLY A 86 9.26 50.66 -8.37
N VAL A 87 9.78 49.76 -9.23
CA VAL A 87 9.23 49.46 -10.56
C VAL A 87 8.58 48.08 -10.59
N THR A 88 7.40 47.97 -11.21
CA THR A 88 6.72 46.71 -11.52
C THR A 88 7.03 46.30 -12.96
N ILE A 89 7.41 45.04 -13.15
CA ILE A 89 7.60 44.39 -14.46
C ILE A 89 6.55 43.28 -14.59
N THR A 90 5.80 43.27 -15.69
CA THR A 90 4.72 42.30 -15.95
C THR A 90 4.96 41.54 -17.26
N LEU A 91 4.88 40.21 -17.23
CA LEU A 91 4.82 39.39 -18.45
C LEU A 91 3.46 39.52 -19.12
N THR A 92 3.43 39.62 -20.45
CA THR A 92 2.17 39.67 -21.25
C THR A 92 1.98 38.51 -22.23
N GLN A 93 2.96 37.61 -22.31
CA GLN A 93 2.88 36.35 -23.04
C GLN A 93 3.90 35.36 -22.46
N ASP A 94 3.78 34.09 -22.85
CA ASP A 94 4.71 33.03 -22.47
C ASP A 94 6.09 33.24 -23.14
N ILE A 95 7.17 32.87 -22.44
CA ILE A 95 8.56 33.04 -22.88
C ILE A 95 9.26 31.67 -22.94
N ASP A 96 9.91 31.39 -24.07
CA ASP A 96 10.83 30.25 -24.24
C ASP A 96 12.28 30.76 -24.21
N LEU A 97 13.13 30.08 -23.45
CA LEU A 97 14.56 30.40 -23.29
C LEU A 97 15.48 29.34 -23.92
N VAL A 98 14.95 28.38 -24.68
CA VAL A 98 15.68 27.20 -25.20
C VAL A 98 16.94 27.52 -26.02
N ASP A 99 16.97 28.63 -26.74
CA ASP A 99 18.02 28.92 -27.74
C ASP A 99 19.40 29.21 -27.12
N HIS A 100 19.46 29.75 -25.90
CA HIS A 100 20.71 30.22 -25.26
C HIS A 100 20.73 29.96 -23.75
N ASN A 101 21.92 29.95 -23.15
CA ASN A 101 22.03 29.85 -21.68
C ASN A 101 21.47 31.12 -21.01
N TRP A 102 20.75 30.92 -19.91
CA TRP A 102 20.23 32.00 -19.07
C TRP A 102 21.31 32.56 -18.14
N ILE A 103 21.33 33.89 -17.99
CA ILE A 103 22.13 34.60 -16.99
C ILE A 103 21.18 35.12 -15.91
N PRO A 104 21.32 34.70 -14.64
CA PRO A 104 20.40 35.08 -13.57
C PRO A 104 20.32 36.61 -13.38
N ILE A 105 19.11 37.12 -13.12
CA ILE A 105 18.89 38.54 -12.82
C ILE A 105 19.50 38.85 -11.44
N GLY A 106 20.58 39.61 -11.41
CA GLY A 106 21.25 40.03 -10.17
C GLY A 106 22.32 39.05 -9.65
N GLU A 107 23.26 38.67 -10.50
CA GLU A 107 24.35 37.73 -10.21
C GLU A 107 25.76 38.30 -10.51
N LYS A 108 25.88 39.22 -11.47
CA LYS A 108 27.16 39.66 -12.04
C LYS A 108 27.99 40.56 -11.10
N GLY A 109 28.82 39.96 -10.24
CA GLY A 109 29.77 40.71 -9.39
C GLY A 109 30.68 39.83 -8.52
N ALA A 110 31.77 40.42 -8.03
CA ALA A 110 32.74 39.70 -7.19
C ALA A 110 32.22 39.46 -5.76
N ASP A 111 31.87 38.21 -5.46
CA ASP A 111 31.92 37.49 -4.17
C ASP A 111 31.37 38.13 -2.87
N TYR A 112 30.57 39.20 -2.94
CA TYR A 112 29.93 39.80 -1.74
C TYR A 112 28.43 40.09 -1.92
N ARG A 113 27.72 40.10 -0.78
CA ARG A 113 26.25 40.27 -0.56
C ARG A 113 25.67 41.62 -1.05
N SER A 114 26.40 42.35 -1.87
CA SER A 114 26.20 43.79 -2.11
C SER A 114 26.58 44.20 -3.53
N SER A 115 26.55 43.27 -4.49
CA SER A 115 26.80 43.60 -5.89
C SER A 115 25.57 44.26 -6.52
N ARG A 116 24.54 43.49 -6.90
CA ARG A 116 23.50 43.92 -7.85
C ARG A 116 22.16 43.15 -7.69
N PRO A 117 21.45 43.17 -6.54
CA PRO A 117 20.18 42.43 -6.42
C PRO A 117 19.05 43.06 -7.27
N PHE A 118 18.05 42.26 -7.64
CA PHE A 118 16.76 42.78 -8.11
C PHE A 118 15.89 43.21 -6.91
N LYS A 119 15.27 44.38 -7.03
CA LYS A 119 14.51 45.07 -5.98
C LYS A 119 13.09 45.50 -6.41
N GLY A 120 12.72 45.19 -7.65
CA GLY A 120 11.41 45.55 -8.18
C GLY A 120 10.30 44.58 -7.79
N ASN A 121 9.14 44.80 -8.38
CA ASN A 121 8.08 43.80 -8.43
C ASN A 121 8.15 43.10 -9.79
N PHE A 122 8.08 41.78 -9.83
CA PHE A 122 7.96 40.99 -11.05
C PHE A 122 6.69 40.15 -10.98
N ASP A 123 5.72 40.47 -11.84
CA ASP A 123 4.48 39.73 -12.00
C ASP A 123 4.57 38.87 -13.28
N GLY A 124 4.60 37.56 -13.10
CA GLY A 124 4.56 36.61 -14.20
C GLY A 124 3.25 36.60 -14.98
N GLY A 125 2.19 37.30 -14.52
CA GLY A 125 0.92 37.41 -15.24
C GLY A 125 0.23 36.05 -15.47
N ASP A 126 0.55 35.04 -14.67
CA ASP A 126 0.19 33.63 -14.87
C ASP A 126 0.78 32.98 -16.15
N HIS A 127 1.73 33.64 -16.81
CA HIS A 127 2.43 33.15 -18.00
C HIS A 127 3.52 32.12 -17.68
N THR A 128 3.85 31.34 -18.71
CA THR A 128 4.89 30.30 -18.64
C THR A 128 6.24 30.86 -19.07
N ILE A 129 7.28 30.67 -18.27
CA ILE A 129 8.68 30.70 -18.71
C ILE A 129 9.12 29.25 -18.88
N SER A 130 9.81 28.92 -19.99
CA SER A 130 10.17 27.55 -20.33
C SER A 130 11.64 27.39 -20.74
N ASN A 131 12.15 26.17 -20.57
CA ASN A 131 13.46 25.71 -21.08
C ASN A 131 14.69 26.50 -20.58
N MET A 132 14.59 27.13 -19.41
CA MET A 132 15.69 27.89 -18.82
C MET A 132 16.86 26.97 -18.44
N LYS A 133 18.02 27.12 -19.10
CA LYS A 133 19.27 26.44 -18.74
C LYS A 133 20.29 27.39 -18.10
N ILE A 134 20.84 27.03 -16.95
CA ILE A 134 21.91 27.77 -16.27
C ILE A 134 23.12 26.86 -16.05
N VAL A 135 24.31 27.33 -16.43
CA VAL A 135 25.60 26.68 -16.16
C VAL A 135 26.53 27.71 -15.50
N SER A 136 26.55 27.77 -14.16
CA SER A 136 27.27 28.81 -13.40
C SER A 136 27.73 28.30 -12.03
N ASP A 137 28.88 28.77 -11.53
CA ASP A 137 29.33 28.54 -10.14
C ASP A 137 28.70 29.53 -9.15
N CYS A 138 28.13 30.65 -9.62
CA CYS A 138 27.48 31.71 -8.84
C CYS A 138 25.99 31.42 -8.51
N SER A 139 25.25 32.41 -7.99
CA SER A 139 23.85 32.21 -7.54
C SER A 139 22.91 31.94 -8.73
N ALA A 140 22.28 30.77 -8.77
CA ALA A 140 21.49 30.33 -9.93
C ALA A 140 19.97 30.41 -9.69
N GLY A 141 19.26 30.92 -10.70
CA GLY A 141 17.80 30.98 -10.81
C GLY A 141 17.39 31.91 -11.95
N LEU A 142 16.09 32.09 -12.17
CA LEU A 142 15.59 33.19 -13.00
C LEU A 142 16.16 34.52 -12.47
N PHE A 143 16.07 34.71 -11.15
CA PHE A 143 16.80 35.71 -10.39
C PHE A 143 18.00 35.08 -9.68
N GLY A 144 19.16 35.72 -9.72
CA GLY A 144 20.34 35.33 -8.93
C GLY A 144 20.15 35.73 -7.47
N GLN A 145 19.80 36.99 -7.22
CA GLN A 145 19.51 37.54 -5.90
C GLN A 145 18.36 38.55 -5.97
N ILE A 146 17.45 38.48 -5.01
CA ILE A 146 16.39 39.46 -4.80
C ILE A 146 16.48 40.07 -3.39
N ASP A 147 16.19 41.35 -3.28
CA ASP A 147 16.27 42.15 -2.05
C ASP A 147 15.09 43.13 -1.97
N HIS A 148 14.27 43.05 -0.93
CA HIS A 148 13.03 43.84 -0.76
C HIS A 148 12.06 43.78 -1.96
N ALA A 149 12.11 42.71 -2.76
CA ALA A 149 11.36 42.52 -3.99
C ALA A 149 10.05 41.73 -3.80
N THR A 150 9.16 41.79 -4.79
CA THR A 150 8.00 40.87 -4.90
C THR A 150 8.08 40.09 -6.20
N ILE A 151 8.21 38.77 -6.14
CA ILE A 151 8.18 37.88 -7.31
C ILE A 151 6.89 37.05 -7.24
N LYS A 152 6.00 37.15 -8.23
CA LYS A 152 4.71 36.46 -8.19
C LYS A 152 4.22 35.93 -9.53
N ASN A 153 3.30 34.96 -9.48
CA ASN A 153 2.53 34.44 -10.63
C ASN A 153 3.38 33.85 -11.76
N ILE A 154 4.54 33.26 -11.44
CA ILE A 154 5.45 32.65 -12.44
C ILE A 154 5.19 31.15 -12.55
N LYS A 155 5.04 30.64 -13.79
CA LYS A 155 5.08 29.20 -14.09
C LYS A 155 6.38 28.90 -14.83
N LEU A 156 7.38 28.39 -14.15
CA LEU A 156 8.67 28.02 -14.74
C LEU A 156 8.72 26.52 -15.04
N THR A 157 8.85 26.14 -16.30
CA THR A 157 8.85 24.73 -16.75
C THR A 157 10.17 24.35 -17.42
N ASN A 158 10.53 23.06 -17.32
CA ASN A 158 11.79 22.51 -17.86
C ASN A 158 13.05 23.32 -17.46
N CYS A 159 13.13 23.74 -16.20
CA CYS A 159 14.31 24.39 -15.64
C CYS A 159 15.46 23.38 -15.50
N CYS A 160 16.66 23.76 -15.97
CA CYS A 160 17.87 22.97 -15.80
C CYS A 160 19.00 23.83 -15.21
N ILE A 161 19.40 23.51 -13.98
CA ILE A 161 20.50 24.20 -13.28
C ILE A 161 21.65 23.20 -13.11
N GLU A 162 22.75 23.44 -13.80
CA GLU A 162 24.00 22.67 -13.71
C GLU A 162 25.05 23.50 -12.95
N LYS A 163 25.50 23.00 -11.79
CA LYS A 163 26.46 23.71 -10.95
C LYS A 163 27.67 22.86 -10.59
N SER A 164 28.84 23.48 -10.62
CA SER A 164 30.07 22.90 -10.10
C SER A 164 30.93 23.94 -9.40
N SER A 165 31.64 23.54 -8.35
CA SER A 165 32.60 24.40 -7.66
C SER A 165 33.79 23.57 -7.17
N ASN A 166 34.93 23.72 -7.85
CA ASN A 166 36.15 22.94 -7.61
C ASN A 166 37.17 23.69 -6.73
N THR A 167 36.75 24.79 -6.11
CA THR A 167 37.61 25.62 -5.25
C THR A 167 36.82 26.06 -4.04
N TYR A 168 37.19 25.57 -2.86
CA TYR A 168 36.66 26.13 -1.63
C TYR A 168 37.17 27.56 -1.43
N THR A 169 36.30 28.53 -1.66
CA THR A 169 36.51 29.95 -1.38
C THR A 169 35.84 30.30 -0.04
N PRO A 170 36.62 30.60 1.02
CA PRO A 170 36.05 31.00 2.30
C PRO A 170 35.10 32.19 2.16
N ASN A 171 33.92 32.09 2.77
CA ASN A 171 32.82 33.07 2.73
C ASN A 171 32.03 33.20 1.42
N LYS A 172 32.39 32.50 0.32
CA LYS A 172 31.51 32.39 -0.85
C LYS A 172 30.38 31.40 -0.56
N ASN A 173 29.17 31.91 -0.32
CA ASN A 173 27.97 31.08 -0.25
C ASN A 173 27.37 30.98 -1.65
N ILE A 174 27.17 29.76 -2.13
CA ILE A 174 26.59 29.48 -3.44
C ILE A 174 25.15 29.03 -3.23
N TYR A 175 24.22 29.65 -3.97
CA TYR A 175 22.78 29.37 -3.86
C TYR A 175 22.21 28.91 -5.20
N ALA A 176 21.15 28.10 -5.18
CA ALA A 176 20.43 27.69 -6.37
C ALA A 176 18.94 27.48 -6.08
N GLY A 177 18.08 28.04 -6.93
CA GLY A 177 16.69 27.66 -7.02
C GLY A 177 16.06 28.18 -8.31
N CYS A 178 15.01 27.51 -8.81
CA CYS A 178 14.53 27.77 -10.16
C CYS A 178 14.01 29.21 -10.32
N ILE A 179 13.29 29.72 -9.33
CA ILE A 179 12.81 31.11 -9.32
C ILE A 179 13.93 32.05 -8.85
N THR A 180 14.68 31.69 -7.80
CA THR A 180 15.65 32.60 -7.18
C THR A 180 16.88 31.86 -6.63
N GLY A 181 18.08 32.42 -6.75
CA GLY A 181 19.24 31.95 -6.01
C GLY A 181 19.10 32.25 -4.50
N ALA A 182 19.10 33.53 -4.12
CA ALA A 182 18.85 33.97 -2.75
C ALA A 182 17.78 35.07 -2.63
N SER A 183 16.88 34.92 -1.66
CA SER A 183 15.83 35.87 -1.29
C SER A 183 16.14 36.52 0.06
N TYR A 184 16.22 37.85 0.05
CA TYR A 184 16.46 38.70 1.22
C TYR A 184 15.28 39.65 1.40
N SER A 185 14.60 39.59 2.55
CA SER A 185 13.47 40.47 2.90
C SER A 185 12.40 40.63 1.81
N SER A 186 12.23 39.60 0.98
CA SER A 186 11.43 39.62 -0.25
C SER A 186 10.26 38.64 -0.17
N THR A 187 9.24 38.85 -1.00
CA THR A 187 8.09 37.95 -1.14
C THR A 187 8.17 37.17 -2.44
N ILE A 188 8.05 35.84 -2.35
CA ILE A 188 7.81 34.94 -3.48
C ILE A 188 6.43 34.32 -3.30
N GLU A 189 5.46 34.66 -4.15
CA GLU A 189 4.06 34.23 -4.00
C GLU A 189 3.48 33.65 -5.30
N ASN A 190 2.74 32.53 -5.20
CA ASN A 190 2.04 31.93 -6.36
C ASN A 190 3.01 31.59 -7.51
N CYS A 191 4.19 31.04 -7.18
CA CYS A 191 5.21 30.65 -8.14
C CYS A 191 5.36 29.13 -8.19
N HIS A 192 5.32 28.58 -9.40
CA HIS A 192 5.40 27.15 -9.67
C HIS A 192 6.63 26.86 -10.52
N ALA A 193 7.47 25.90 -10.10
CA ALA A 193 8.67 25.52 -10.82
C ALA A 193 8.73 24.02 -11.08
N GLN A 194 9.14 23.64 -12.29
CA GLN A 194 9.42 22.26 -12.67
C GLN A 194 10.81 22.16 -13.29
N GLY A 195 11.64 21.21 -12.82
CA GLY A 195 12.99 21.07 -13.35
C GLY A 195 13.93 20.11 -12.64
N ALA A 196 15.22 20.26 -12.93
CA ALA A 196 16.32 19.53 -12.29
C ALA A 196 17.42 20.51 -11.85
N ILE A 197 17.90 20.33 -10.61
CA ILE A 197 19.06 21.04 -10.08
C ILE A 197 20.16 20.03 -9.76
N ASN A 198 21.25 20.10 -10.51
CA ASN A 198 22.38 19.19 -10.42
C ASN A 198 23.60 19.91 -9.83
N TYR A 199 24.25 19.29 -8.86
CA TYR A 199 25.47 19.83 -8.25
C TYR A 199 26.58 18.79 -8.17
N THR A 200 27.81 19.16 -8.53
CA THR A 200 29.02 18.37 -8.25
C THR A 200 30.20 19.29 -7.93
N GLY A 201 30.81 19.17 -6.75
CA GLY A 201 31.96 19.97 -6.37
C GLY A 201 32.43 19.76 -4.93
N GLU A 202 33.32 20.63 -4.46
CA GLU A 202 33.97 20.57 -3.14
C GLU A 202 33.43 21.63 -2.15
N ALA A 203 32.67 22.62 -2.63
CA ALA A 203 32.03 23.64 -1.80
C ALA A 203 30.61 23.22 -1.38
N ALA A 204 30.18 23.57 -0.17
CA ALA A 204 28.78 23.39 0.22
C ALA A 204 27.90 24.42 -0.49
N VAL A 205 26.82 23.95 -1.11
CA VAL A 205 25.83 24.75 -1.85
C VAL A 205 24.47 24.63 -1.17
N TYR A 206 23.72 25.72 -1.20
CA TYR A 206 22.34 25.79 -0.73
C TYR A 206 21.39 25.66 -1.92
N VAL A 207 20.59 24.59 -1.96
CA VAL A 207 19.69 24.26 -3.07
C VAL A 207 18.25 24.24 -2.57
N GLY A 208 17.37 24.99 -3.22
CA GLY A 208 15.93 24.89 -3.06
C GLY A 208 15.25 24.78 -4.42
N GLY A 209 14.11 24.10 -4.55
CA GLY A 209 13.39 24.07 -5.84
C GLY A 209 12.89 25.45 -6.28
N ILE A 210 12.44 26.28 -5.33
CA ILE A 210 12.05 27.68 -5.54
C ILE A 210 13.22 28.62 -5.27
N THR A 211 13.86 28.54 -4.10
CA THR A 211 15.00 29.39 -3.73
C THR A 211 16.11 28.70 -2.93
N GLY A 212 17.38 28.96 -3.26
CA GLY A 212 18.50 28.46 -2.44
C GLY A 212 18.47 29.00 -1.00
N LYS A 213 17.94 30.20 -0.78
CA LYS A 213 17.83 30.82 0.54
C LYS A 213 16.63 31.74 0.67
N ASN A 214 15.94 31.67 1.79
CA ASN A 214 14.98 32.66 2.27
C ASN A 214 15.52 33.25 3.58
N ALA A 215 15.64 34.58 3.67
CA ALA A 215 16.17 35.24 4.86
C ALA A 215 15.49 36.59 5.14
N SER A 216 14.79 36.67 6.27
CA SER A 216 14.33 37.93 6.84
C SER A 216 15.52 38.71 7.36
N GLU A 217 15.67 39.97 6.94
CA GLU A 217 16.74 40.90 7.34
C GLU A 217 16.13 42.29 7.59
N ASP A 218 16.84 43.16 8.34
CA ASP A 218 16.42 44.53 8.66
C ASP A 218 14.96 44.68 9.13
N ASP A 219 14.54 43.71 9.96
CA ASP A 219 13.19 43.55 10.53
C ASP A 219 12.05 43.55 9.50
N THR A 220 12.37 43.26 8.23
CA THR A 220 11.41 42.94 7.17
C THR A 220 11.25 41.42 7.05
N GLN A 221 10.09 40.95 6.56
CA GLN A 221 9.79 39.53 6.47
C GLN A 221 10.14 38.96 5.09
N ALA A 222 10.89 37.85 5.04
CA ALA A 222 11.05 37.06 3.83
C ALA A 222 9.99 35.95 3.77
N ILE A 223 9.18 35.95 2.72
CA ILE A 223 7.96 35.16 2.58
C ILE A 223 8.03 34.28 1.34
N ILE A 224 7.76 32.99 1.49
CA ILE A 224 7.41 32.09 0.39
C ILE A 224 5.98 31.58 0.66
N LYS A 225 5.07 31.80 -0.29
CA LYS A 225 3.64 31.51 -0.10
C LYS A 225 3.01 30.95 -1.37
N ASN A 226 2.12 29.96 -1.25
CA ASN A 226 1.38 29.39 -2.39
C ASN A 226 2.30 28.87 -3.52
N CYS A 227 3.53 28.45 -3.21
CA CYS A 227 4.52 28.05 -4.21
C CYS A 227 4.62 26.53 -4.33
N SER A 228 5.00 26.01 -5.50
CA SER A 228 5.25 24.58 -5.65
C SER A 228 6.45 24.23 -6.52
N PHE A 229 7.09 23.11 -6.22
CA PHE A 229 8.18 22.53 -7.01
C PHE A 229 7.87 21.08 -7.36
N GLU A 230 8.06 20.70 -8.64
CA GLU A 230 8.13 19.30 -9.06
C GLU A 230 9.46 19.05 -9.78
N GLY A 231 10.32 18.19 -9.24
CA GLY A 231 11.63 18.04 -9.84
C GLY A 231 12.60 17.06 -9.19
N LYS A 232 13.85 17.16 -9.65
CA LYS A 232 14.94 16.27 -9.24
C LYS A 232 16.13 17.04 -8.69
N PHE A 233 16.78 16.46 -7.70
CA PHE A 233 18.07 16.90 -7.19
C PHE A 233 19.08 15.76 -7.34
N ASP A 234 20.16 15.97 -8.09
CA ASP A 234 21.35 15.11 -8.03
C ASP A 234 22.50 15.94 -7.45
N TYR A 235 22.71 15.81 -6.14
CA TYR A 235 23.63 16.63 -5.36
C TYR A 235 24.82 15.78 -4.90
N ASN A 236 26.03 16.14 -5.31
CA ASN A 236 27.24 15.40 -4.98
C ASN A 236 28.34 16.34 -4.45
N LEU A 237 28.43 16.47 -3.13
CA LEU A 237 29.55 17.17 -2.47
C LEU A 237 30.69 16.18 -2.19
N THR A 238 31.84 16.42 -2.81
CA THR A 238 33.08 15.67 -2.61
C THR A 238 33.83 16.23 -1.40
N LEU A 239 34.16 15.37 -0.44
CA LEU A 239 35.02 15.72 0.70
C LEU A 239 36.50 15.75 0.28
N THR A 240 37.23 16.75 0.76
CA THR A 240 38.69 16.86 0.56
C THR A 240 39.41 17.16 1.88
N ASP A 241 40.69 16.80 1.97
CA ASP A 241 41.51 16.95 3.20
C ASP A 241 41.63 18.42 3.70
N LEU A 242 41.35 19.38 2.83
CA LEU A 242 41.36 20.82 3.13
C LEU A 242 40.01 21.32 3.68
N GLY A 243 38.95 20.52 3.60
CA GLY A 243 37.58 20.87 3.93
C GLY A 243 37.05 20.17 5.18
N GLY A 244 37.29 20.74 6.36
CA GLY A 244 36.66 20.27 7.59
C GLY A 244 35.13 20.44 7.58
N SER A 245 34.42 19.45 8.13
CA SER A 245 32.98 19.43 8.47
C SER A 245 32.05 20.33 7.65
N LYS A 246 31.69 19.92 6.43
CA LYS A 246 30.62 20.56 5.65
C LYS A 246 29.61 19.53 5.13
N SER A 247 28.36 19.69 5.56
CA SER A 247 27.18 19.24 4.84
C SER A 247 26.73 20.37 3.90
N GLY A 248 26.22 20.02 2.71
CA GLY A 248 25.38 20.93 1.93
C GLY A 248 23.95 21.00 2.45
N TRP A 249 23.10 21.78 1.77
CA TRP A 249 21.69 21.95 2.12
C TRP A 249 20.81 21.79 0.88
N VAL A 250 19.87 20.84 0.90
CA VAL A 250 18.90 20.60 -0.18
C VAL A 250 17.47 20.60 0.35
N GLY A 251 16.59 21.41 -0.22
CA GLY A 251 15.16 21.33 0.05
C GLY A 251 14.27 21.51 -1.18
N GLY A 252 13.04 21.01 -1.11
CA GLY A 252 12.12 21.05 -2.24
C GLY A 252 11.60 22.45 -2.56
N ILE A 253 11.46 23.33 -1.56
CA ILE A 253 11.08 24.74 -1.76
C ILE A 253 12.27 25.65 -1.53
N ALA A 254 12.88 25.60 -0.34
CA ALA A 254 13.99 26.45 0.05
C ALA A 254 15.23 25.64 0.44
N GLY A 255 16.45 26.14 0.22
CA GLY A 255 17.63 25.54 0.85
C GLY A 255 17.64 25.79 2.36
N THR A 256 17.36 27.03 2.78
CA THR A 256 17.18 27.43 4.19
C THR A 256 16.07 28.48 4.34
N ASN A 257 15.39 28.49 5.49
CA ASN A 257 14.44 29.51 5.91
C ASN A 257 14.93 30.20 7.21
N ASN A 258 15.37 31.45 7.10
CA ASN A 258 16.01 32.18 8.20
C ASN A 258 15.16 33.35 8.69
N ALA A 259 15.08 33.49 10.01
CA ALA A 259 14.50 34.65 10.69
C ALA A 259 15.58 35.69 11.05
N SER A 260 15.14 36.93 11.23
CA SER A 260 15.96 38.06 11.69
C SER A 260 15.99 38.16 13.24
N THR A 261 16.36 39.33 13.74
CA THR A 261 16.22 39.72 15.15
C THR A 261 14.77 39.93 15.60
N GLN A 262 13.85 40.31 14.71
CA GLN A 262 12.46 40.62 15.08
C GLN A 262 11.39 39.94 14.18
N THR A 263 11.76 39.43 13.01
CA THR A 263 10.83 38.85 12.01
C THR A 263 11.15 37.40 11.64
N SER A 264 10.14 36.53 11.63
CA SER A 264 10.26 35.13 11.17
C SER A 264 10.43 35.05 9.66
N GLY A 265 11.34 34.21 9.15
CA GLY A 265 11.23 33.72 7.76
C GLY A 265 10.00 32.82 7.63
N SER A 266 9.23 32.92 6.56
CA SER A 266 7.95 32.22 6.42
C SER A 266 7.87 31.37 5.16
N ILE A 267 7.45 30.10 5.30
CA ILE A 267 7.04 29.24 4.19
C ILE A 267 5.63 28.72 4.47
N THR A 268 4.64 29.11 3.66
CA THR A 268 3.23 28.79 3.90
C THR A 268 2.51 28.26 2.66
N ASN A 269 1.65 27.26 2.84
CA ASN A 269 0.86 26.64 1.76
C ASN A 269 1.71 26.28 0.53
N CYS A 270 2.84 25.59 0.75
CA CYS A 270 3.78 25.22 -0.30
C CYS A 270 3.87 23.70 -0.48
N HIS A 271 4.01 23.24 -1.73
CA HIS A 271 4.02 21.81 -2.09
C HIS A 271 5.28 21.43 -2.86
N ALA A 272 6.03 20.41 -2.41
CA ALA A 272 7.18 19.90 -3.15
C ALA A 272 7.09 18.41 -3.46
N LYS A 273 7.20 18.06 -4.74
CA LYS A 273 7.28 16.69 -5.24
C LYS A 273 8.68 16.44 -5.79
N ILE A 274 9.46 15.64 -5.07
CA ILE A 274 10.91 15.60 -5.29
C ILE A 274 11.43 14.17 -5.49
N ALA A 275 12.42 14.03 -6.37
CA ALA A 275 13.32 12.88 -6.36
C ALA A 275 14.73 13.39 -6.06
N ALA A 276 15.12 13.31 -4.79
CA ALA A 276 16.41 13.75 -4.30
C ALA A 276 17.37 12.56 -4.16
N LYS A 277 18.53 12.67 -4.80
CA LYS A 277 19.70 11.81 -4.65
C LYS A 277 20.84 12.70 -4.17
N VAL A 278 21.28 12.49 -2.94
CA VAL A 278 22.11 13.47 -2.22
C VAL A 278 23.28 12.77 -1.53
N ILE A 279 24.49 13.21 -1.85
CA ILE A 279 25.73 12.81 -1.20
C ILE A 279 26.30 14.02 -0.45
N GLN A 280 26.57 13.81 0.85
CA GLN A 280 27.19 14.79 1.76
C GLN A 280 26.39 16.10 1.91
N ALA A 281 25.06 16.01 2.01
CA ALA A 281 24.22 17.14 2.38
C ALA A 281 23.02 16.72 3.22
N GLU A 282 22.55 17.64 4.06
CA GLU A 282 21.31 17.51 4.79
C GLU A 282 20.13 17.80 3.85
N VAL A 283 18.99 17.14 4.09
CA VAL A 283 17.80 17.27 3.24
C VAL A 283 16.56 17.52 4.07
N GLY A 284 15.77 18.51 3.66
CA GLY A 284 14.41 18.73 4.17
C GLY A 284 13.44 18.95 3.02
N GLY A 285 12.42 18.10 2.86
CA GLY A 285 11.58 18.13 1.66
C GLY A 285 10.91 19.48 1.35
N ILE A 286 10.70 20.36 2.33
CA ILE A 286 10.40 21.79 2.11
C ILE A 286 11.66 22.64 2.22
N THR A 287 12.39 22.53 3.34
CA THR A 287 13.60 23.33 3.59
C THR A 287 14.59 22.61 4.48
N THR A 288 15.90 22.77 4.30
CA THR A 288 16.88 22.02 5.11
C THR A 288 16.91 22.52 6.55
N SER A 289 17.10 23.82 6.74
CA SER A 289 17.13 24.46 8.06
C SER A 289 16.00 25.47 8.16
N ASN A 290 15.19 25.37 9.22
CA ASN A 290 14.16 26.34 9.56
C ASN A 290 14.44 27.04 10.89
N ARG A 291 14.40 28.38 10.85
CA ARG A 291 14.49 29.28 12.00
C ARG A 291 13.26 30.19 12.12
N GLY A 292 12.22 29.92 11.35
CA GLY A 292 10.96 30.67 11.33
C GLY A 292 9.74 29.75 11.24
N VAL A 293 8.75 30.11 10.44
CA VAL A 293 7.46 29.40 10.35
C VAL A 293 7.42 28.52 9.10
N ILE A 294 6.99 27.26 9.28
CA ILE A 294 6.48 26.40 8.20
C ILE A 294 5.02 26.06 8.53
N LYS A 295 4.08 26.32 7.62
CA LYS A 295 2.66 26.03 7.84
C LYS A 295 1.97 25.55 6.56
N GLU A 296 1.04 24.59 6.69
CA GLU A 296 0.22 24.09 5.56
C GLU A 296 1.06 23.56 4.38
N CYS A 297 2.28 23.09 4.65
CA CYS A 297 3.19 22.63 3.61
C CYS A 297 3.13 21.11 3.43
N SER A 298 3.31 20.66 2.19
CA SER A 298 3.19 19.25 1.81
C SER A 298 4.35 18.76 0.96
N THR A 299 4.76 17.50 1.18
CA THR A 299 5.87 16.88 0.44
C THR A 299 5.58 15.44 0.04
N GLU A 300 5.98 15.08 -1.17
CA GLU A 300 5.88 13.73 -1.70
C GLU A 300 7.10 13.36 -2.59
N GLY A 301 7.28 12.07 -2.84
CA GLY A 301 8.35 11.54 -3.68
C GLY A 301 9.41 10.77 -2.89
N SER A 302 10.69 10.95 -3.22
CA SER A 302 11.79 10.18 -2.62
C SER A 302 12.98 11.04 -2.22
N ILE A 303 13.56 10.72 -1.06
CA ILE A 303 14.72 11.39 -0.48
C ILE A 303 15.77 10.32 -0.14
N ASN A 304 16.81 10.22 -0.96
CA ASN A 304 17.90 9.25 -0.79
C ASN A 304 19.17 10.01 -0.45
N VAL A 305 19.68 9.81 0.77
CA VAL A 305 20.82 10.55 1.32
C VAL A 305 21.92 9.57 1.73
N THR A 306 23.16 9.90 1.38
CA THR A 306 24.35 9.26 1.93
C THR A 306 25.26 10.33 2.51
N LEU A 307 25.62 10.23 3.78
CA LEU A 307 26.48 11.21 4.45
C LEU A 307 27.58 10.54 5.26
N ASP A 308 28.74 11.18 5.29
CA ASP A 308 29.97 10.73 5.91
C ASP A 308 30.45 11.75 6.96
N GLY A 309 30.52 11.32 8.22
CA GLY A 309 31.33 11.97 9.27
C GLY A 309 30.89 13.34 9.83
N THR A 310 29.73 13.91 9.48
CA THR A 310 29.24 15.21 10.02
C THR A 310 27.90 15.12 10.75
N THR A 311 27.48 16.20 11.41
CA THR A 311 26.08 16.33 11.87
C THR A 311 25.10 16.19 10.70
N SER A 312 24.01 15.45 10.89
CA SER A 312 22.95 15.37 9.88
C SER A 312 21.57 15.12 10.47
N GLY A 313 20.58 15.86 9.96
CA GLY A 313 19.20 15.42 9.92
C GLY A 313 18.79 15.10 8.49
N VAL A 314 17.76 14.28 8.34
CA VAL A 314 16.95 14.21 7.12
C VAL A 314 15.48 14.33 7.53
N GLY A 315 14.74 15.20 6.86
CA GLY A 315 13.32 15.42 7.13
C GLY A 315 12.47 15.37 5.88
N GLY A 316 11.27 14.80 5.98
CA GLY A 316 10.29 14.94 4.91
C GLY A 316 9.80 16.39 4.74
N ILE A 317 9.83 17.21 5.81
CA ILE A 317 9.62 18.68 5.73
C ILE A 317 10.93 19.44 5.97
N VAL A 318 11.68 19.11 7.03
CA VAL A 318 12.89 19.84 7.45
C VAL A 318 13.99 18.98 8.09
N SER A 319 15.26 19.17 7.73
CA SER A 319 16.36 18.50 8.46
C SER A 319 16.46 19.04 9.88
N GLU A 320 16.73 20.34 10.03
CA GLU A 320 16.87 21.01 11.32
C GLU A 320 15.82 22.09 11.50
N ASN A 321 14.89 21.85 12.42
CA ASN A 321 14.07 22.88 13.02
C ASN A 321 14.80 23.34 14.30
N THR A 322 15.29 24.59 14.34
CA THR A 322 15.97 25.18 15.53
C THR A 322 15.59 26.65 15.76
N LYS A 323 15.33 27.03 17.03
CA LYS A 323 15.09 28.44 17.40
C LYS A 323 16.28 29.35 17.00
N PRO A 324 16.07 30.52 16.38
CA PRO A 324 17.14 31.48 16.10
C PRO A 324 17.85 32.00 17.36
N LEU A 325 19.15 32.27 17.22
CA LEU A 325 20.11 32.44 18.32
C LEU A 325 19.94 33.73 19.15
N HIS A 326 19.30 34.77 18.61
CA HIS A 326 19.34 36.12 19.18
C HIS A 326 17.97 36.80 19.30
N SER A 327 16.87 36.06 19.17
CA SER A 327 15.58 36.69 18.87
C SER A 327 14.33 36.01 19.44
N ASN A 328 13.21 36.72 19.36
CA ASN A 328 11.86 36.30 19.79
C ASN A 328 10.85 36.02 18.65
N PRO A 329 11.24 35.61 17.42
CA PRO A 329 10.28 35.34 16.35
C PRO A 329 9.52 34.04 16.63
N THR A 330 8.32 33.94 16.07
CA THR A 330 7.57 32.69 16.02
C THR A 330 8.34 31.69 15.17
N TYR A 331 8.58 30.50 15.72
CA TYR A 331 9.24 29.40 15.03
C TYR A 331 8.45 28.13 15.31
N THR A 332 7.94 27.46 14.27
CA THR A 332 6.96 26.37 14.40
C THR A 332 6.86 25.54 13.12
N ILE A 333 6.31 24.33 13.22
CA ILE A 333 5.79 23.55 12.10
C ILE A 333 4.35 23.18 12.42
N GLU A 334 3.41 23.64 11.60
CA GLU A 334 1.97 23.47 11.81
C GLU A 334 1.29 22.90 10.56
N ASN A 335 0.40 21.91 10.74
CA ASN A 335 -0.47 21.40 9.68
C ASN A 335 0.29 20.98 8.40
N CYS A 336 1.45 20.33 8.56
CA CYS A 336 2.30 19.90 7.45
C CYS A 336 2.20 18.39 7.20
N THR A 337 2.31 17.97 5.94
CA THR A 337 2.14 16.56 5.54
C THR A 337 3.32 16.06 4.72
N SER A 338 3.81 14.85 5.01
CA SER A 338 4.87 14.20 4.23
C SER A 338 4.50 12.76 3.88
N SER A 339 4.55 12.42 2.59
CA SER A 339 4.39 11.07 2.06
C SER A 339 5.68 10.56 1.39
N CYS A 340 6.81 11.20 1.66
CA CYS A 340 8.10 10.85 1.06
C CYS A 340 8.61 9.47 1.51
N ASP A 341 9.15 8.70 0.57
CA ASP A 341 10.05 7.58 0.86
C ASP A 341 11.46 8.13 1.15
N ILE A 342 11.87 8.07 2.42
CA ILE A 342 13.14 8.58 2.93
C ILE A 342 14.08 7.41 3.24
N THR A 343 15.26 7.42 2.63
CA THR A 343 16.36 6.49 2.91
C THR A 343 17.61 7.28 3.27
N PHE A 344 18.12 7.10 4.48
CA PHE A 344 19.35 7.74 4.93
C PHE A 344 20.42 6.72 5.32
N VAL A 345 21.53 6.71 4.58
CA VAL A 345 22.73 5.93 4.91
C VAL A 345 23.74 6.87 5.56
N TYR A 346 24.05 6.63 6.83
CA TYR A 346 25.07 7.38 7.57
C TYR A 346 26.33 6.54 7.73
N LYS A 347 27.45 7.01 7.19
CA LYS A 347 28.76 6.39 7.38
C LYS A 347 29.47 7.01 8.58
N THR A 348 29.67 6.21 9.64
CA THR A 348 30.48 6.62 10.80
C THR A 348 31.96 6.27 10.63
N LYS A 349 32.81 7.13 11.20
CA LYS A 349 34.28 7.08 11.12
C LYS A 349 35.02 7.12 12.46
N LYS A 350 34.31 7.29 13.58
CA LYS A 350 34.93 7.41 14.93
C LYS A 350 33.92 7.20 16.06
N SER A 351 34.40 6.70 17.19
CA SER A 351 33.73 6.70 18.50
C SER A 351 33.22 8.09 18.91
N LEU A 352 32.11 8.11 19.64
CA LEU A 352 31.45 9.32 20.10
C LEU A 352 31.28 9.30 21.63
N GLN A 353 32.20 9.99 22.30
CA GLN A 353 32.31 10.05 23.76
C GLN A 353 31.30 11.04 24.42
N SER A 354 30.34 11.60 23.69
CA SER A 354 29.38 12.59 24.23
C SER A 354 28.04 12.60 23.48
N THR A 355 27.03 13.26 24.07
CA THR A 355 25.58 13.22 23.73
C THR A 355 25.16 13.84 22.38
N GLY A 356 26.05 13.82 21.39
CA GLY A 356 25.78 14.23 20.02
C GLY A 356 25.04 13.15 19.24
N TYR A 357 23.72 13.23 19.19
CA TYR A 357 22.94 12.45 18.22
C TYR A 357 23.24 13.02 16.80
N TYR A 358 23.94 12.27 15.93
CA TYR A 358 24.37 12.75 14.60
C TYR A 358 23.62 12.15 13.41
N ALA A 359 23.04 10.94 13.54
CA ALA A 359 22.36 10.24 12.45
C ALA A 359 20.85 10.18 12.75
N LYS A 360 20.06 11.07 12.11
CA LYS A 360 18.66 11.32 12.50
C LYS A 360 17.73 11.48 11.30
N VAL A 361 16.59 10.77 11.28
CA VAL A 361 15.56 10.92 10.24
C VAL A 361 14.17 11.13 10.85
N GLY A 362 13.42 12.11 10.36
CA GLY A 362 12.00 12.29 10.69
C GLY A 362 11.12 12.41 9.45
N GLY A 363 9.90 11.89 9.50
CA GLY A 363 8.92 12.11 8.43
C GLY A 363 8.54 13.60 8.28
N ILE A 364 8.59 14.38 9.35
CA ILE A 364 8.51 15.85 9.33
C ILE A 364 9.90 16.45 9.56
N ALA A 365 10.51 16.18 10.72
CA ALA A 365 11.73 16.86 11.17
C ALA A 365 12.86 15.89 11.51
N GLY A 366 14.03 15.99 10.88
CA GLY A 366 15.22 15.22 11.30
C GLY A 366 15.62 15.55 12.74
N THR A 367 15.61 16.83 13.09
CA THR A 367 15.81 17.38 14.43
C THR A 367 14.81 18.49 14.71
N HIS A 368 14.18 18.48 15.88
CA HIS A 368 13.40 19.59 16.41
C HIS A 368 13.98 20.06 17.74
N ASN A 369 14.70 21.19 17.74
CA ASN A 369 15.52 21.62 18.86
C ASN A 369 15.09 22.99 19.40
N MET A 370 15.04 23.07 20.73
CA MET A 370 14.72 24.29 21.49
C MET A 370 15.95 25.20 21.72
N GLY A 371 17.17 24.73 21.41
CA GLY A 371 18.41 25.45 21.72
C GLY A 371 18.53 25.71 23.22
N ASN A 372 18.83 26.96 23.59
CA ASN A 372 18.90 27.43 24.97
C ASN A 372 17.56 28.00 25.50
N ALA A 373 16.45 27.88 24.76
CA ALA A 373 15.16 28.45 25.17
C ALA A 373 14.51 27.66 26.32
N GLN A 374 13.72 28.34 27.17
CA GLN A 374 12.92 27.70 28.23
C GLN A 374 11.55 27.19 27.75
N LYS A 375 11.04 27.71 26.63
CA LYS A 375 9.80 27.26 25.96
C LYS A 375 10.04 27.21 24.46
N CYS A 376 9.55 26.17 23.81
CA CYS A 376 9.63 25.96 22.36
C CYS A 376 8.21 25.71 21.85
N PRO A 377 7.77 26.33 20.74
CA PRO A 377 6.53 25.93 20.07
C PRO A 377 6.61 24.48 19.59
N PRO A 378 5.46 23.78 19.49
CA PRO A 378 5.39 22.38 19.09
C PRO A 378 5.62 22.18 17.59
N ILE A 379 5.89 20.93 17.19
CA ILE A 379 5.36 20.42 15.91
C ILE A 379 3.91 20.04 16.17
N THR A 380 2.96 20.62 15.45
CA THR A 380 1.54 20.40 15.68
C THR A 380 0.76 20.04 14.42
N ASP A 381 -0.23 19.17 14.57
CA ASP A 381 -1.22 18.80 13.55
C ASP A 381 -0.61 18.26 12.24
N CYS A 382 0.61 17.72 12.31
CA CYS A 382 1.32 17.20 11.15
C CYS A 382 1.02 15.72 10.91
N THR A 383 1.04 15.30 9.63
CA THR A 383 0.77 13.91 9.26
C THR A 383 1.85 13.29 8.39
N THR A 384 2.14 12.00 8.57
CA THR A 384 3.16 11.30 7.76
C THR A 384 2.76 9.89 7.30
N SER A 385 3.30 9.51 6.15
CA SER A 385 3.15 8.21 5.47
C SER A 385 4.41 7.92 4.65
N GLY A 386 4.42 6.85 3.85
CA GLY A 386 5.60 6.40 3.10
C GLY A 386 6.57 5.57 3.96
N THR A 387 7.78 5.34 3.46
CA THR A 387 8.86 4.63 4.15
C THR A 387 9.85 5.62 4.73
N ILE A 388 10.29 5.45 5.97
CA ILE A 388 11.28 6.31 6.62
C ILE A 388 12.34 5.41 7.24
N SER A 389 13.54 5.40 6.67
CA SER A 389 14.61 4.46 7.02
C SER A 389 15.96 5.13 7.27
N ILE A 390 16.68 4.60 8.24
CA ILE A 390 18.08 4.93 8.52
C ILE A 390 18.94 3.66 8.66
N GLU A 391 20.11 3.69 8.05
CA GLU A 391 21.14 2.65 8.16
C GLU A 391 22.46 3.29 8.61
N LEU A 392 23.06 2.73 9.65
CA LEU A 392 24.38 3.10 10.13
C LEU A 392 25.41 2.11 9.58
N ILE A 393 26.33 2.60 8.75
CA ILE A 393 27.41 1.82 8.12
C ILE A 393 28.78 2.35 8.50
N THR A 394 29.83 1.58 8.24
CA THR A 394 31.21 2.04 8.34
C THR A 394 32.10 1.40 7.27
N ASP A 395 33.19 2.08 6.94
CA ASP A 395 34.32 1.55 6.17
C ASP A 395 35.61 1.48 7.00
N GLN A 396 35.53 1.72 8.31
CA GLN A 396 36.68 1.67 9.19
C GLN A 396 37.10 0.22 9.48
N PRO A 397 38.39 -0.03 9.77
CA PRO A 397 38.86 -1.34 10.23
C PRO A 397 38.08 -1.83 11.45
N ALA A 398 37.87 -3.15 11.58
CA ALA A 398 37.03 -3.75 12.62
C ALA A 398 37.53 -3.50 14.06
N GLU A 399 38.82 -3.20 14.22
CA GLU A 399 39.46 -2.80 15.47
C GLU A 399 39.22 -1.33 15.88
N THR A 400 38.54 -0.54 15.04
CA THR A 400 38.25 0.88 15.30
C THR A 400 37.13 0.98 16.34
N ASP A 401 37.39 1.70 17.43
CA ASP A 401 36.32 2.06 18.36
C ASP A 401 35.31 2.98 17.66
N LEU A 402 34.09 2.48 17.51
CA LEU A 402 32.91 3.17 16.98
C LEU A 402 31.77 3.22 18.02
N SER A 403 32.06 2.91 19.29
CA SER A 403 31.08 2.94 20.37
C SER A 403 30.44 4.33 20.56
N GLY A 404 29.21 4.35 21.08
CA GLY A 404 28.44 5.57 21.29
C GLY A 404 27.87 6.20 20.00
N ASN A 405 28.09 5.59 18.83
CA ASN A 405 27.32 5.91 17.64
C ASN A 405 25.92 5.30 17.73
N LEU A 406 24.93 6.06 17.30
CA LEU A 406 23.53 5.62 17.25
C LEU A 406 22.82 6.21 16.04
N CYS A 407 21.82 5.48 15.54
CA CYS A 407 20.87 5.96 14.54
C CYS A 407 19.48 6.13 15.18
N THR A 408 18.76 7.20 14.83
CA THR A 408 17.41 7.45 15.37
C THR A 408 16.43 7.89 14.28
N VAL A 409 15.25 7.26 14.26
CA VAL A 409 14.20 7.50 13.28
C VAL A 409 12.84 7.70 13.94
N GLY A 410 12.09 8.70 13.47
CA GLY A 410 10.73 8.97 13.93
C GLY A 410 9.77 9.17 12.77
N GLY A 411 8.54 8.67 12.90
CA GLY A 411 7.49 8.96 11.91
C GLY A 411 7.19 10.46 11.80
N ILE A 412 7.35 11.25 12.88
CA ILE A 412 7.31 12.72 12.86
C ILE A 412 8.72 13.30 13.02
N ALA A 413 9.44 12.94 14.09
CA ALA A 413 10.73 13.54 14.41
C ALA A 413 11.83 12.52 14.74
N GLY A 414 12.97 12.56 14.04
CA GLY A 414 14.11 11.69 14.37
C GLY A 414 14.64 11.94 15.79
N TYR A 415 14.68 13.22 16.17
CA TYR A 415 15.03 13.66 17.51
C TYR A 415 14.28 14.95 17.89
N SER A 416 13.65 15.00 19.07
CA SER A 416 12.97 16.22 19.55
C SER A 416 13.35 16.62 20.98
N LYS A 417 13.60 17.91 21.21
CA LYS A 417 13.63 18.53 22.55
C LYS A 417 12.38 19.35 22.86
N ALA A 418 11.37 19.29 22.01
CA ALA A 418 10.18 20.13 22.06
C ALA A 418 8.90 19.32 21.81
N ALA A 419 7.76 19.94 22.08
CA ALA A 419 6.46 19.27 22.04
C ALA A 419 6.13 18.70 20.64
N ILE A 420 5.47 17.55 20.62
CA ILE A 420 4.80 17.04 19.43
C ILE A 420 3.34 16.83 19.79
N LEU A 421 2.44 17.58 19.16
CA LEU A 421 1.02 17.65 19.51
C LEU A 421 0.16 17.27 18.30
N ASN A 422 -0.93 16.53 18.52
CA ASN A 422 -1.95 16.21 17.51
C ASN A 422 -1.43 15.50 16.23
N CYS A 423 -0.18 15.02 16.23
CA CYS A 423 0.47 14.49 15.03
C CYS A 423 0.11 13.02 14.79
N LYS A 424 0.05 12.63 13.52
CA LYS A 424 -0.32 11.28 13.10
C LYS A 424 0.73 10.69 12.16
N SER A 425 1.18 9.46 12.40
CA SER A 425 2.00 8.72 11.44
C SER A 425 1.37 7.39 11.06
N SER A 426 1.53 7.05 9.78
CA SER A 426 1.23 5.76 9.16
C SER A 426 2.44 5.19 8.43
N ALA A 427 3.61 5.79 8.63
CA ALA A 427 4.81 5.46 7.90
C ALA A 427 5.38 4.08 8.30
N LYS A 428 6.03 3.42 7.35
CA LYS A 428 6.91 2.28 7.65
C LYS A 428 8.25 2.83 8.12
N VAL A 429 8.55 2.67 9.40
CA VAL A 429 9.73 3.25 10.06
C VAL A 429 10.80 2.17 10.28
N SER A 430 12.07 2.46 9.96
CA SER A 430 13.16 1.49 10.20
C SER A 430 14.49 2.12 10.61
N ALA A 431 15.15 1.54 11.62
CA ALA A 431 16.54 1.86 12.01
C ALA A 431 17.39 0.59 12.06
N THR A 432 18.56 0.65 11.44
CA THR A 432 19.45 -0.52 11.26
C THR A 432 20.92 -0.17 11.52
N THR A 433 21.67 -1.11 12.11
CA THR A 433 23.12 -1.04 12.31
C THR A 433 23.70 -2.44 12.54
N GLU A 434 24.77 -2.79 11.84
CA GLU A 434 25.55 -4.02 12.10
C GLU A 434 26.85 -3.74 12.88
N ILE A 435 27.09 -2.48 13.28
CA ILE A 435 28.33 -2.06 13.94
C ILE A 435 28.30 -2.42 15.43
N PRO A 436 29.34 -3.09 15.97
CA PRO A 436 29.48 -3.36 17.40
C PRO A 436 29.32 -2.11 18.27
N ASP A 437 28.72 -2.26 19.45
CA ASP A 437 28.52 -1.20 20.46
C ASP A 437 27.80 0.07 19.94
N THR A 438 26.90 -0.11 18.96
CA THR A 438 26.02 0.95 18.44
C THR A 438 24.53 0.66 18.68
N GLU A 439 23.73 1.73 18.70
CA GLU A 439 22.31 1.69 19.09
C GLU A 439 21.37 2.13 17.95
N ALA A 440 20.23 1.46 17.81
CA ALA A 440 19.17 1.80 16.86
C ALA A 440 17.88 2.19 17.59
N TYR A 441 17.40 3.41 17.36
CA TYR A 441 16.18 3.95 17.96
C TYR A 441 15.10 4.18 16.90
N ALA A 442 13.90 3.62 17.10
CA ALA A 442 12.78 3.83 16.20
C ALA A 442 11.46 4.09 16.93
N GLY A 443 10.69 5.08 16.47
CA GLY A 443 9.31 5.23 16.92
C GLY A 443 8.38 5.82 15.87
N GLY A 444 7.09 5.49 15.98
CA GLY A 444 6.08 5.97 15.03
C GLY A 444 5.82 7.48 15.12
N ILE A 445 6.18 8.14 16.23
CA ILE A 445 6.17 9.61 16.33
C ILE A 445 7.60 10.13 16.45
N ALA A 446 8.37 9.67 17.43
CA ALA A 446 9.73 10.12 17.66
C ALA A 446 10.71 8.95 17.81
N GLY A 447 11.93 9.06 17.28
CA GLY A 447 12.98 8.09 17.63
C GLY A 447 13.41 8.27 19.08
N ILE A 448 13.81 9.49 19.44
CA ILE A 448 14.08 9.93 20.82
C ILE A 448 13.43 11.30 21.04
N PHE A 449 12.84 11.52 22.22
CA PHE A 449 12.44 12.85 22.65
C PHE A 449 12.78 13.15 24.12
N GLU A 450 13.00 14.43 24.42
CA GLU A 450 13.43 14.95 25.72
C GLU A 450 12.67 16.23 26.11
N LYS A 451 12.64 16.55 27.42
CA LYS A 451 12.26 17.84 28.05
C LYS A 451 10.81 18.32 27.95
N VAL A 452 10.05 17.93 26.93
CA VAL A 452 8.71 18.50 26.61
C VAL A 452 7.80 17.38 26.09
N PRO A 453 6.47 17.36 26.37
CA PRO A 453 5.68 16.16 26.16
C PRO A 453 5.27 15.89 24.71
N ILE A 454 5.01 14.61 24.42
CA ILE A 454 4.24 14.17 23.26
C ILE A 454 2.77 14.02 23.69
N SER A 455 1.81 14.51 22.90
CA SER A 455 0.39 14.48 23.26
C SER A 455 -0.56 14.43 22.06
N ASN A 456 -1.73 13.79 22.24
CA ASN A 456 -2.74 13.58 21.19
C ASN A 456 -2.21 12.90 19.93
N CYS A 457 -1.11 12.15 20.03
CA CYS A 457 -0.42 11.61 18.87
C CYS A 457 -0.85 10.17 18.57
N VAL A 458 -0.83 9.83 17.28
CA VAL A 458 -1.31 8.55 16.75
C VAL A 458 -0.24 7.92 15.86
N ALA A 459 0.15 6.69 16.15
CA ALA A 459 1.10 5.95 15.33
C ALA A 459 0.53 4.63 14.80
N SER A 460 0.67 4.39 13.51
CA SER A 460 0.22 3.21 12.78
C SER A 460 1.27 2.79 11.76
N GLY A 461 1.07 1.67 11.07
CA GLY A 461 2.03 1.14 10.10
C GLY A 461 2.94 0.06 10.70
N THR A 462 4.24 0.10 10.40
CA THR A 462 5.19 -0.90 10.90
C THR A 462 6.50 -0.24 11.31
N ILE A 463 7.02 -0.61 12.47
CA ILE A 463 8.27 -0.10 13.04
C ILE A 463 9.26 -1.28 13.09
N THR A 464 10.45 -1.10 12.53
CA THR A 464 11.47 -2.17 12.44
C THR A 464 12.82 -1.72 12.96
N THR A 465 13.40 -2.47 13.90
CA THR A 465 14.76 -2.24 14.40
C THR A 465 15.64 -3.47 14.21
N ASN A 466 16.85 -3.26 13.70
CA ASN A 466 17.88 -4.29 13.60
C ASN A 466 19.24 -3.70 13.95
N GLY A 467 19.56 -3.68 15.25
CA GLY A 467 20.80 -3.14 15.79
C GLY A 467 21.35 -3.97 16.94
N VAL A 468 22.66 -3.88 17.20
CA VAL A 468 23.32 -4.55 18.33
C VAL A 468 22.60 -4.23 19.64
N VAL A 469 22.22 -2.96 19.85
CA VAL A 469 21.17 -2.56 20.78
C VAL A 469 20.04 -1.89 20.01
N SER A 470 18.80 -2.29 20.28
CA SER A 470 17.61 -1.83 19.57
C SER A 470 16.53 -1.35 20.54
N TYR A 471 16.05 -0.12 20.35
CA TYR A 471 14.95 0.47 21.10
C TYR A 471 13.82 0.86 20.15
N SER A 472 12.67 0.21 20.26
CA SER A 472 11.54 0.46 19.37
C SER A 472 10.24 0.62 20.13
N GLY A 473 9.47 1.65 19.81
CA GLY A 473 8.12 1.78 20.37
C GLY A 473 7.13 2.55 19.52
N GLY A 474 5.84 2.22 19.69
CA GLY A 474 4.75 2.72 18.84
C GLY A 474 4.75 4.24 18.70
N ILE A 475 4.90 4.96 19.81
CA ILE A 475 5.08 6.42 19.83
C ILE A 475 6.57 6.79 19.84
N ALA A 476 7.38 6.19 20.70
CA ALA A 476 8.78 6.56 20.89
C ALA A 476 9.75 5.36 20.96
N GLY A 477 10.93 5.47 20.34
CA GLY A 477 12.04 4.54 20.63
C GLY A 477 12.51 4.71 22.08
N GLN A 478 12.85 5.95 22.45
CA GLN A 478 13.12 6.34 23.84
C GLN A 478 12.24 7.51 24.31
N CYS A 479 11.63 7.30 25.48
CA CYS A 479 10.80 8.23 26.21
C CYS A 479 11.60 8.88 27.35
N SER A 480 12.06 10.12 27.11
CA SER A 480 12.80 10.95 28.09
C SER A 480 12.03 12.18 28.57
N TYR A 481 10.70 12.18 28.36
CA TYR A 481 9.74 13.09 28.97
C TYR A 481 8.33 12.47 28.90
N THR A 482 7.28 13.14 29.39
CA THR A 482 5.92 12.58 29.38
C THR A 482 5.37 12.29 27.98
N ILE A 483 4.87 11.07 27.76
CA ILE A 483 3.88 10.75 26.71
C ILE A 483 2.51 10.73 27.37
N LYS A 484 1.53 11.46 26.82
CA LYS A 484 0.15 11.41 27.34
C LYS A 484 -0.91 11.44 26.25
N ASN A 485 -2.10 10.89 26.55
CA ASN A 485 -3.27 10.91 25.66
C ASN A 485 -2.88 10.56 24.21
N SER A 486 -2.20 9.43 24.01
CA SER A 486 -1.64 9.03 22.70
C SER A 486 -1.77 7.52 22.52
N PHE A 487 -1.88 7.03 21.28
CA PHE A 487 -2.08 5.60 21.05
C PHE A 487 -1.36 5.08 19.82
N SER A 488 -1.12 3.76 19.79
CA SER A 488 -0.52 3.11 18.63
C SER A 488 -1.28 1.86 18.17
N THR A 489 -1.39 1.73 16.85
CA THR A 489 -1.81 0.54 16.10
C THR A 489 -0.65 -0.01 15.26
N ALA A 490 0.57 0.47 15.47
CA ALA A 490 1.74 0.07 14.68
C ALA A 490 2.27 -1.29 15.12
N ASN A 491 2.49 -2.19 14.16
CA ASN A 491 3.16 -3.46 14.41
C ASN A 491 4.67 -3.22 14.58
N ILE A 492 5.30 -3.84 15.57
CA ILE A 492 6.69 -3.58 15.93
C ILE A 492 7.50 -4.88 15.79
N ILE A 493 8.58 -4.82 15.02
CA ILE A 493 9.45 -5.97 14.73
C ILE A 493 10.89 -5.58 15.07
N SER A 494 11.47 -6.20 16.09
CA SER A 494 12.88 -6.01 16.46
C SER A 494 13.65 -7.30 16.29
N THR A 495 14.69 -7.28 15.45
CA THR A 495 15.55 -8.44 15.13
C THR A 495 17.01 -8.26 15.55
N GLY A 496 17.32 -7.21 16.31
CA GLY A 496 18.66 -6.93 16.81
C GLY A 496 19.12 -7.90 17.89
N ASN A 497 20.36 -7.75 18.38
CA ASN A 497 20.90 -8.64 19.40
C ASN A 497 20.25 -8.37 20.77
N ASN A 498 20.24 -7.10 21.20
CA ASN A 498 19.65 -6.67 22.47
C ASN A 498 18.45 -5.76 22.22
N ASN A 499 17.24 -6.31 22.30
CA ASN A 499 16.00 -5.63 21.92
C ASN A 499 15.21 -5.14 23.14
N THR A 500 14.80 -3.88 23.13
CA THR A 500 13.89 -3.27 24.11
C THR A 500 12.68 -2.67 23.37
N VAL A 501 11.54 -3.34 23.46
CA VAL A 501 10.40 -3.13 22.57
C VAL A 501 9.11 -2.88 23.35
N GLY A 502 8.40 -1.78 23.06
CA GLY A 502 7.12 -1.52 23.71
C GLY A 502 6.07 -0.85 22.85
N GLY A 503 4.81 -1.24 23.02
CA GLY A 503 3.71 -0.77 22.16
C GLY A 503 3.46 0.75 22.18
N ILE A 504 4.01 1.47 23.16
CA ILE A 504 4.10 2.94 23.20
C ILE A 504 5.56 3.40 23.19
N ALA A 505 6.42 2.85 24.05
CA ALA A 505 7.81 3.24 24.17
C ALA A 505 8.75 2.03 24.24
N GLY A 506 9.91 2.05 23.57
CA GLY A 506 10.96 1.07 23.83
C GLY A 506 11.47 1.22 25.27
N TYR A 507 12.21 2.30 25.52
CA TYR A 507 12.78 2.62 26.82
C TYR A 507 12.06 3.81 27.46
N ASN A 508 11.50 3.64 28.67
CA ASN A 508 10.77 4.68 29.40
C ASN A 508 11.49 5.16 30.67
N THR A 509 11.68 6.47 30.78
CA THR A 509 12.26 7.14 31.96
C THR A 509 11.34 8.20 32.60
N HIS A 510 10.12 8.37 32.09
CA HIS A 510 9.16 9.41 32.51
C HIS A 510 7.73 8.86 32.53
N TYR A 511 6.71 9.73 32.64
CA TYR A 511 5.31 9.30 32.62
C TYR A 511 4.86 8.83 31.23
N ILE A 512 4.26 7.65 31.14
CA ILE A 512 3.37 7.24 30.04
C ILE A 512 1.96 7.20 30.63
N GLN A 513 1.10 8.13 30.22
CA GLN A 513 -0.18 8.39 30.90
C GLN A 513 -1.38 8.44 29.95
N ASN A 514 -2.46 7.71 30.24
CA ASN A 514 -3.66 7.66 29.38
C ASN A 514 -3.29 7.28 27.93
N CYS A 515 -2.53 6.20 27.76
CA CYS A 515 -2.06 5.73 26.46
C CYS A 515 -2.46 4.27 26.23
N TYR A 516 -2.57 3.86 24.96
CA TYR A 516 -2.84 2.46 24.65
C TYR A 516 -2.18 1.95 23.37
N SER A 517 -1.92 0.64 23.33
CA SER A 517 -1.41 -0.02 22.13
C SER A 517 -2.24 -1.21 21.69
N THR A 518 -2.31 -1.40 20.37
CA THR A 518 -3.14 -2.41 19.69
C THR A 518 -2.38 -3.15 18.59
N GLY A 519 -1.19 -2.67 18.20
CA GLY A 519 -0.34 -3.36 17.24
C GLY A 519 0.43 -4.52 17.87
N ASP A 520 0.75 -5.51 17.04
CA ASP A 520 1.48 -6.70 17.49
C ASP A 520 2.98 -6.42 17.64
N ILE A 521 3.58 -7.01 18.67
CA ILE A 521 4.99 -6.88 19.02
C ILE A 521 5.70 -8.20 18.78
N THR A 522 6.77 -8.18 18.00
CA THR A 522 7.70 -9.29 17.80
C THR A 522 9.13 -8.85 18.08
N SER A 523 9.72 -9.39 19.14
CA SER A 523 11.13 -9.22 19.50
C SER A 523 11.85 -10.55 19.35
N THR A 524 12.98 -10.58 18.64
CA THR A 524 13.79 -11.78 18.44
C THR A 524 15.26 -11.41 18.40
N GLY A 525 16.07 -11.98 19.29
CA GLY A 525 17.45 -11.57 19.54
C GLY A 525 18.09 -12.37 20.67
N GLU A 526 19.31 -12.03 21.08
CA GLU A 526 20.01 -12.66 22.22
C GLU A 526 19.37 -12.28 23.57
N ILE A 527 19.00 -11.00 23.72
CA ILE A 527 18.35 -10.42 24.91
C ILE A 527 17.09 -9.68 24.43
N ASN A 528 15.94 -9.90 25.08
CA ASN A 528 14.67 -9.33 24.63
C ASN A 528 13.80 -8.84 25.80
N CYS A 529 13.55 -7.54 25.87
CA CYS A 529 12.63 -6.93 26.84
C CYS A 529 11.41 -6.38 26.10
N ALA A 530 10.29 -7.09 26.14
CA ALA A 530 9.08 -6.75 25.36
C ALA A 530 7.86 -6.49 26.27
N GLY A 531 7.12 -5.41 26.02
CA GLY A 531 5.87 -5.16 26.75
C GLY A 531 4.81 -4.43 25.93
N GLY A 532 3.53 -4.69 26.19
CA GLY A 532 2.44 -4.07 25.42
C GLY A 532 2.38 -2.54 25.48
N ILE A 533 3.01 -1.90 26.49
CA ILE A 533 3.21 -0.45 26.58
C ILE A 533 4.70 -0.10 26.52
N ALA A 534 5.54 -0.74 27.34
CA ALA A 534 6.97 -0.42 27.44
C ALA A 534 7.88 -1.66 27.40
N GLY A 535 9.01 -1.59 26.69
CA GLY A 535 10.03 -2.65 26.78
C GLY A 535 10.73 -2.63 28.14
N TYR A 536 11.19 -1.45 28.55
CA TYR A 536 11.80 -1.18 29.85
C TYR A 536 11.17 0.05 30.49
N ASN A 537 10.70 -0.06 31.73
CA ASN A 537 10.15 1.03 32.52
C ASN A 537 11.05 1.40 33.73
N GLN A 538 11.54 2.65 33.77
CA GLN A 538 12.28 3.23 34.91
C GLN A 538 11.48 4.24 35.74
N TYR A 539 10.31 4.67 35.24
CA TYR A 539 9.45 5.64 35.89
C TYR A 539 8.01 5.11 35.88
N GLU A 540 7.01 5.82 35.37
CA GLU A 540 5.60 5.50 35.63
C GLU A 540 4.82 5.22 34.34
N ILE A 541 4.11 4.10 34.32
CA ILE A 541 3.04 3.80 33.38
C ILE A 541 1.71 3.90 34.15
N LEU A 542 0.81 4.78 33.71
CA LEU A 542 -0.41 5.14 34.43
C LEU A 542 -1.64 5.17 33.52
N ASN A 543 -2.73 4.52 33.93
CA ASN A 543 -4.00 4.50 33.20
C ASN A 543 -3.85 4.05 31.73
N CYS A 544 -3.13 2.96 31.48
CA CYS A 544 -2.82 2.49 30.12
C CYS A 544 -3.41 1.10 29.82
N TYR A 545 -3.62 0.76 28.54
CA TYR A 545 -4.03 -0.60 28.16
C TYR A 545 -3.35 -1.13 26.89
N ALA A 546 -3.16 -2.44 26.80
CA ALA A 546 -2.55 -3.10 25.65
C ALA A 546 -3.38 -4.29 25.17
N THR A 547 -3.66 -4.37 23.87
CA THR A 547 -4.47 -5.46 23.27
C THR A 547 -3.71 -6.33 22.26
N GLY A 548 -2.66 -5.79 21.62
CA GLY A 548 -1.85 -6.53 20.64
C GLY A 548 -1.08 -7.70 21.27
N LYS A 549 -0.76 -8.70 20.43
CA LYS A 549 0.08 -9.83 20.78
C LYS A 549 1.48 -9.35 21.19
N VAL A 550 2.10 -10.00 22.18
CA VAL A 550 3.50 -9.73 22.54
C VAL A 550 4.34 -11.00 22.40
N THR A 551 5.39 -10.93 21.60
CA THR A 551 6.30 -12.05 21.32
C THR A 551 7.73 -11.68 21.68
N ALA A 552 8.42 -12.51 22.47
CA ALA A 552 9.83 -12.34 22.83
C ALA A 552 10.60 -13.66 22.78
N ASN A 553 11.36 -13.87 21.71
CA ASN A 553 12.06 -15.11 21.43
C ASN A 553 13.58 -14.92 21.58
N CYS A 554 14.18 -15.56 22.59
CA CYS A 554 15.63 -15.54 22.76
C CYS A 554 16.33 -16.53 21.82
N ILE A 555 17.31 -16.06 21.05
CA ILE A 555 18.19 -16.90 20.24
C ILE A 555 19.29 -17.43 21.16
N GLN A 556 19.42 -18.75 21.24
CA GLN A 556 20.37 -19.42 22.13
C GLN A 556 21.81 -19.28 21.62
N ILE A 557 22.62 -18.48 22.32
CA ILE A 557 24.09 -18.54 22.24
C ILE A 557 24.64 -19.12 23.55
N THR A 558 25.32 -20.26 23.39
CA THR A 558 25.92 -21.16 24.38
C THR A 558 26.37 -20.54 25.72
N LYS A 559 25.45 -20.47 26.69
CA LYS A 559 25.72 -20.67 28.14
C LYS A 559 24.43 -21.12 28.83
N ALA A 560 24.40 -22.35 29.33
CA ALA A 560 23.17 -23.00 29.80
C ALA A 560 22.74 -22.65 31.25
N ASN A 561 23.53 -21.87 32.00
CA ASN A 561 23.42 -21.77 33.47
C ASN A 561 23.46 -20.32 34.02
N GLU A 562 23.05 -19.29 33.25
CA GLU A 562 23.02 -17.89 33.70
C GLU A 562 21.64 -17.27 33.38
N ASP A 563 21.13 -16.43 34.31
CA ASP A 563 19.96 -15.51 34.32
C ASP A 563 19.05 -15.44 33.06
N PRO A 564 17.70 -15.49 33.18
CA PRO A 564 16.78 -15.25 32.04
C PRO A 564 17.19 -14.04 31.19
N ARG A 565 17.36 -14.30 29.89
CA ARG A 565 17.84 -13.31 28.91
C ARG A 565 16.70 -12.54 28.26
N GLY A 566 15.48 -13.05 28.36
CA GLY A 566 14.26 -12.39 27.90
C GLY A 566 13.31 -12.07 29.04
N TYR A 567 12.53 -11.01 28.86
CA TYR A 567 11.44 -10.60 29.74
C TYR A 567 10.26 -10.15 28.88
N VAL A 568 9.09 -10.74 29.10
CA VAL A 568 7.87 -10.38 28.36
C VAL A 568 6.71 -10.12 29.31
N GLY A 569 6.01 -9.00 29.14
CA GLY A 569 4.84 -8.67 29.95
C GLY A 569 3.71 -7.99 29.18
N GLY A 570 2.48 -8.11 29.68
CA GLY A 570 1.32 -7.50 29.02
C GLY A 570 1.38 -5.98 28.95
N ILE A 571 1.94 -5.33 29.97
CA ILE A 571 2.20 -3.88 30.01
C ILE A 571 3.69 -3.56 29.84
N ALA A 572 4.58 -4.21 30.61
CA ALA A 572 6.02 -3.92 30.55
C ALA A 572 6.90 -5.18 30.49
N GLY A 573 7.99 -5.16 29.72
CA GLY A 573 9.00 -6.21 29.78
C GLY A 573 9.72 -6.19 31.13
N ILE A 574 10.45 -5.11 31.39
CA ILE A 574 11.11 -4.83 32.68
C ILE A 574 10.44 -3.65 33.38
N ASN A 575 10.25 -3.73 34.70
CA ASN A 575 9.90 -2.61 35.58
C ASN A 575 10.94 -2.45 36.70
N LYS A 576 11.81 -1.43 36.59
CA LYS A 576 12.95 -1.23 37.49
C LYS A 576 13.33 0.24 37.62
N GLY A 577 13.14 0.80 38.82
CA GLY A 577 13.50 2.20 39.11
C GLY A 577 15.00 2.48 39.08
N SER A 578 15.39 3.70 38.71
CA SER A 578 16.78 4.17 38.80
C SER A 578 17.13 4.67 40.21
N ARG A 579 18.36 4.39 40.66
CA ARG A 579 18.86 4.77 42.00
C ARG A 579 19.13 6.27 42.11
N ALA A 580 18.10 7.05 42.43
CA ALA A 580 18.17 8.22 43.33
C ALA A 580 16.78 8.77 43.65
N ASN A 581 15.93 8.97 42.61
CA ASN A 581 14.68 9.75 42.71
C ASN A 581 13.50 9.19 41.89
N SER A 582 13.61 8.00 41.30
CA SER A 582 12.58 7.41 40.43
C SER A 582 12.31 5.95 40.80
N LYS A 583 11.07 5.64 41.17
CA LYS A 583 10.60 4.26 41.33
C LYS A 583 9.95 3.82 40.02
N GLY A 584 10.25 2.61 39.56
CA GLY A 584 9.55 2.03 38.43
C GLY A 584 8.13 1.64 38.86
N SER A 585 7.10 2.30 38.37
CA SER A 585 5.71 2.04 38.72
C SER A 585 4.88 1.66 37.49
N VAL A 586 4.06 0.62 37.64
CA VAL A 586 2.95 0.32 36.71
C VAL A 586 1.67 0.41 37.52
N VAL A 587 0.81 1.35 37.15
CA VAL A 587 -0.34 1.77 37.95
C VAL A 587 -1.59 1.85 37.07
N ASN A 588 -2.71 1.38 37.60
CA ASN A 588 -4.02 1.49 36.96
C ASN A 588 -4.05 1.02 35.49
N SER A 589 -3.38 -0.09 35.14
CA SER A 589 -3.20 -0.50 33.75
C SER A 589 -3.83 -1.87 33.45
N LEU A 590 -4.26 -2.06 32.20
CA LEU A 590 -5.05 -3.21 31.75
C LEU A 590 -4.35 -3.98 30.61
N ALA A 591 -3.82 -5.16 30.91
CA ALA A 591 -3.19 -6.07 29.96
C ALA A 591 -4.23 -7.01 29.34
N LEU A 592 -4.62 -6.79 28.09
CA LEU A 592 -5.58 -7.65 27.39
C LEU A 592 -4.87 -8.63 26.48
N ASN A 593 -3.90 -8.14 25.69
CA ASN A 593 -2.96 -8.90 24.86
C ASN A 593 -3.60 -10.16 24.22
N THR A 594 -4.73 -9.99 23.54
CA THR A 594 -5.65 -11.09 23.23
C THR A 594 -5.13 -12.02 22.14
N GLY A 595 -4.21 -11.56 21.29
CA GLY A 595 -3.39 -12.43 20.42
C GLY A 595 -2.34 -13.27 21.18
N GLY A 596 -2.30 -13.17 22.51
CA GLY A 596 -1.45 -13.93 23.42
C GLY A 596 -0.14 -13.23 23.83
N ILE A 597 0.49 -13.80 24.85
CA ILE A 597 1.91 -13.56 25.18
C ILE A 597 2.68 -14.83 24.82
N THR A 598 3.67 -14.72 23.93
CA THR A 598 4.41 -15.88 23.39
C THR A 598 5.92 -15.70 23.54
N TYR A 599 6.61 -16.79 23.88
CA TYR A 599 8.01 -16.77 24.31
C TYR A 599 8.62 -18.19 24.21
N ASN A 600 9.92 -18.30 24.46
CA ASN A 600 10.65 -19.57 24.54
C ASN A 600 11.44 -19.70 25.85
N ASP A 601 12.07 -20.85 26.08
CA ASP A 601 12.73 -21.27 27.33
C ASP A 601 13.79 -20.31 27.91
N GLY A 602 14.22 -19.28 27.16
CA GLY A 602 15.16 -18.25 27.63
C GLY A 602 14.51 -16.96 28.16
N THR A 603 13.18 -16.87 28.15
CA THR A 603 12.39 -15.66 28.41
C THR A 603 11.44 -15.84 29.59
N THR A 604 11.47 -14.94 30.58
CA THR A 604 10.51 -14.89 31.70
C THR A 604 9.23 -14.14 31.31
N PRO A 605 8.05 -14.76 31.41
CA PRO A 605 6.75 -14.10 31.22
C PRO A 605 6.18 -13.52 32.51
N GLY A 606 5.31 -12.52 32.37
CA GLY A 606 4.36 -12.13 33.41
C GLY A 606 3.13 -11.41 32.86
N ARG A 607 2.04 -11.40 33.62
CA ARG A 607 0.75 -10.87 33.13
C ARG A 607 0.79 -9.36 32.90
N ILE A 608 1.30 -8.60 33.86
CA ILE A 608 1.50 -7.15 33.75
C ILE A 608 2.96 -6.81 33.44
N VAL A 609 3.90 -7.33 34.22
CA VAL A 609 5.35 -7.13 34.01
C VAL A 609 6.10 -8.45 33.90
N GLY A 610 7.07 -8.56 32.99
CA GLY A 610 7.92 -9.75 32.83
C GLY A 610 9.01 -9.88 33.90
N PHE A 611 9.51 -8.75 34.40
CA PHE A 611 10.39 -8.69 35.57
C PHE A 611 10.20 -7.40 36.37
N GLN A 612 10.34 -7.49 37.70
CA GLN A 612 10.23 -6.39 38.63
C GLN A 612 11.42 -6.36 39.60
N ASP A 613 12.08 -5.21 39.74
CA ASP A 613 13.03 -4.98 40.83
C ASP A 613 12.27 -4.56 42.09
N GLU A 614 11.78 -5.52 42.88
CA GLU A 614 10.96 -5.30 44.08
C GLU A 614 11.60 -4.35 45.11
N SER A 615 12.92 -4.14 45.06
CA SER A 615 13.62 -3.22 45.97
C SER A 615 13.32 -1.74 45.67
N VAL A 616 12.88 -1.42 44.45
CA VAL A 616 12.68 -0.04 43.96
C VAL A 616 11.44 0.16 43.08
N ALA A 617 10.78 -0.91 42.64
CA ALA A 617 9.67 -0.86 41.69
C ALA A 617 8.36 -1.46 42.25
N THR A 618 7.23 -0.96 41.77
CA THR A 618 5.88 -1.27 42.25
C THR A 618 4.91 -1.57 41.10
N VAL A 619 3.96 -2.46 41.34
CA VAL A 619 2.87 -2.79 40.41
C VAL A 619 1.56 -2.72 41.22
N THR A 620 0.68 -1.76 40.91
CA THR A 620 -0.46 -1.38 41.77
C THR A 620 -1.76 -1.25 40.96
N ASN A 621 -2.83 -1.90 41.41
CA ASN A 621 -4.18 -1.78 40.82
C ASN A 621 -4.19 -2.04 39.30
N ASN A 622 -3.53 -3.11 38.86
CA ASN A 622 -3.49 -3.50 37.44
C ASN A 622 -4.34 -4.75 37.22
N PHE A 623 -4.91 -4.87 36.03
CA PHE A 623 -5.81 -5.95 35.64
C PHE A 623 -5.27 -6.63 34.38
N ALA A 624 -5.48 -7.94 34.24
CA ALA A 624 -5.03 -8.72 33.09
C ALA A 624 -6.16 -9.65 32.59
N HIS A 625 -6.18 -9.95 31.29
CA HIS A 625 -7.09 -10.96 30.76
C HIS A 625 -6.80 -12.32 31.40
N LYS A 626 -7.85 -13.08 31.72
CA LYS A 626 -7.81 -14.33 32.49
C LYS A 626 -6.98 -15.44 31.83
N GLU A 627 -6.89 -15.43 30.50
CA GLU A 627 -6.18 -16.45 29.72
C GLU A 627 -4.68 -16.09 29.47
N ILE A 628 -4.19 -14.95 29.97
CA ILE A 628 -2.75 -14.65 29.97
C ILE A 628 -2.09 -15.51 31.07
N PRO A 629 -1.13 -16.39 30.73
CA PRO A 629 -0.63 -17.42 31.65
C PRO A 629 0.08 -16.83 32.87
N THR A 630 -0.14 -17.48 34.02
CA THR A 630 0.69 -17.33 35.22
C THR A 630 1.84 -18.35 35.19
N VAL A 631 2.99 -17.98 35.75
CA VAL A 631 4.20 -18.81 35.74
C VAL A 631 4.48 -19.30 37.17
N ASN A 632 4.54 -20.61 37.34
CA ASN A 632 4.71 -21.25 38.65
C ASN A 632 6.19 -21.37 39.05
N ASP A 633 6.85 -20.25 39.37
CA ASP A 633 7.72 -20.10 40.55
C ASP A 633 8.30 -18.68 40.60
N ALA A 634 8.42 -18.12 41.82
CA ALA A 634 8.88 -16.76 42.13
C ALA A 634 7.95 -15.57 41.75
N ALA A 635 7.04 -15.29 42.69
CA ALA A 635 6.53 -13.96 43.06
C ALA A 635 5.48 -13.25 42.18
N VAL A 636 4.32 -13.03 42.84
CA VAL A 636 3.22 -12.09 42.55
C VAL A 636 2.31 -12.42 41.34
N GLU A 637 1.03 -12.69 41.64
CA GLU A 637 -0.08 -12.39 40.72
C GLU A 637 -0.08 -10.88 40.44
N ASN A 638 0.69 -10.45 39.45
CA ASN A 638 1.00 -9.02 39.28
C ASN A 638 -0.13 -8.19 38.65
N GLY A 639 -1.33 -8.76 38.51
CA GLY A 639 -2.58 -8.07 38.19
C GLY A 639 -3.80 -8.96 38.46
N THR A 640 -4.92 -8.34 38.80
CA THR A 640 -6.23 -8.98 39.02
C THR A 640 -6.81 -9.49 37.70
N ASP A 641 -7.61 -10.54 37.72
CA ASP A 641 -8.37 -10.95 36.53
C ASP A 641 -9.36 -9.86 36.09
N TRP A 642 -9.36 -9.55 34.79
CA TRP A 642 -10.34 -8.68 34.18
C TRP A 642 -11.66 -9.43 33.95
N ASP A 643 -12.72 -8.96 34.59
CA ASP A 643 -14.07 -9.52 34.50
C ASP A 643 -14.84 -9.14 33.21
N GLY A 644 -14.21 -8.39 32.30
CA GLY A 644 -14.82 -7.87 31.07
C GLY A 644 -15.55 -6.53 31.24
N SER A 645 -15.57 -5.93 32.43
CA SER A 645 -16.38 -4.73 32.73
C SER A 645 -15.72 -3.74 33.69
N THR A 646 -14.91 -4.20 34.63
CA THR A 646 -14.21 -3.39 35.64
C THR A 646 -12.90 -2.85 35.06
N TYR A 647 -12.72 -1.53 35.10
CA TYR A 647 -11.50 -0.88 34.63
C TYR A 647 -10.64 -0.38 35.80
N PRO A 648 -9.30 -0.57 35.75
CA PRO A 648 -8.41 -0.07 36.79
C PRO A 648 -8.27 1.45 36.84
N PHE A 649 -8.80 2.15 35.84
CA PHE A 649 -8.88 3.60 35.75
C PHE A 649 -10.32 4.01 35.46
N ALA A 650 -10.78 5.08 36.11
CA ALA A 650 -12.14 5.58 35.97
C ALA A 650 -12.32 6.47 34.72
N SER A 651 -13.57 6.87 34.46
CA SER A 651 -13.91 7.98 33.58
C SER A 651 -13.30 9.28 34.10
N SER A 652 -12.08 9.57 33.66
CA SER A 652 -11.42 10.86 33.87
C SER A 652 -11.76 11.83 32.75
N ASP A 653 -11.25 13.05 32.85
CA ASP A 653 -11.30 14.01 31.74
C ASP A 653 -10.72 13.42 30.45
N ALA A 654 -9.73 12.50 30.52
CA ALA A 654 -9.02 11.94 29.35
C ALA A 654 -9.72 10.76 28.66
N TRP A 655 -10.52 9.98 29.39
CA TRP A 655 -11.15 8.75 28.88
C TRP A 655 -12.67 8.92 28.71
N ASP A 656 -13.21 8.36 27.64
CA ASP A 656 -14.64 8.27 27.38
C ASP A 656 -15.13 6.82 27.45
N PHE A 657 -16.03 6.58 28.41
CA PHE A 657 -16.70 5.31 28.69
C PHE A 657 -18.18 5.31 28.26
N SER A 658 -18.63 6.29 27.46
CA SER A 658 -20.03 6.46 27.06
C SER A 658 -20.67 5.26 26.34
N ASN A 659 -19.87 4.36 25.78
CA ASN A 659 -20.34 3.11 25.19
C ASN A 659 -19.78 1.90 25.98
N PRO A 660 -20.58 1.22 26.80
CA PRO A 660 -20.12 0.08 27.61
C PRO A 660 -19.88 -1.20 26.81
N ALA A 661 -20.17 -1.24 25.50
CA ALA A 661 -19.95 -2.42 24.66
C ALA A 661 -18.54 -2.50 24.05
N GLN A 662 -17.67 -1.51 24.30
CA GLN A 662 -16.31 -1.42 23.77
C GLN A 662 -15.31 -0.86 24.81
N LEU A 663 -14.02 -1.00 24.54
CA LEU A 663 -12.98 -0.34 25.32
C LEU A 663 -13.11 1.21 25.28
N PRO A 664 -12.67 1.91 26.34
CA PRO A 664 -12.75 3.36 26.41
C PRO A 664 -11.87 4.04 25.35
N SER A 665 -12.37 5.16 24.81
CA SER A 665 -11.70 5.98 23.80
C SER A 665 -11.10 7.25 24.42
N LEU A 666 -9.96 7.71 23.91
CA LEU A 666 -9.28 8.92 24.37
C LEU A 666 -9.93 10.21 23.85
N LYS A 667 -9.99 11.22 24.72
CA LYS A 667 -10.27 12.62 24.38
C LYS A 667 -8.95 13.38 24.13
N LYS A 668 -8.99 14.38 23.23
CA LYS A 668 -7.88 15.32 23.00
C LYS A 668 -7.69 16.21 24.24
N ILE A 669 -6.45 16.52 24.58
CA ILE A 669 -6.10 17.63 25.48
C ILE A 669 -5.77 18.91 24.71
N ASP A 670 -6.07 20.07 25.29
CA ASP A 670 -5.66 21.37 24.76
C ASP A 670 -4.18 21.70 25.09
N GLU A 671 -3.70 22.85 24.62
CA GLU A 671 -2.33 23.34 24.89
C GLU A 671 -2.06 23.59 26.39
N SER A 672 -3.10 23.81 27.20
CA SER A 672 -3.01 23.96 28.66
C SER A 672 -2.97 22.61 29.39
N GLY A 673 -3.26 21.51 28.67
CA GLY A 673 -3.28 20.15 29.18
C GLY A 673 -4.64 19.70 29.74
N TYR A 674 -5.71 20.48 29.57
CA TYR A 674 -7.07 20.09 29.96
C TYR A 674 -7.73 19.30 28.85
N CYS A 675 -8.58 18.32 29.18
CA CYS A 675 -9.24 17.53 28.16
C CYS A 675 -10.46 18.26 27.58
N THR A 676 -10.64 18.10 26.28
CA THR A 676 -11.75 18.64 25.50
C THR A 676 -12.88 17.61 25.39
N GLN A 677 -14.01 17.99 24.77
CA GLN A 677 -15.02 17.01 24.36
C GLN A 677 -14.68 16.29 23.05
N GLU A 678 -13.64 16.72 22.32
CA GLU A 678 -13.22 16.05 21.10
C GLU A 678 -12.47 14.76 21.40
N LYS A 679 -12.72 13.72 20.58
CA LYS A 679 -11.94 12.48 20.61
C LYS A 679 -10.68 12.63 19.76
N ILE A 680 -9.63 11.89 20.12
CA ILE A 680 -8.52 11.68 19.19
C ILE A 680 -9.06 10.92 17.97
N GLU A 681 -8.68 11.34 16.77
CA GLU A 681 -9.16 10.74 15.52
C GLU A 681 -8.42 9.44 15.19
N GLY A 682 -9.06 8.55 14.44
CA GLY A 682 -8.46 7.29 13.98
C GLY A 682 -8.42 6.16 15.02
N GLN A 683 -9.10 6.31 16.15
CA GLN A 683 -9.16 5.29 17.19
C GLN A 683 -9.96 4.05 16.71
N PRO A 684 -9.45 2.82 16.91
CA PRO A 684 -10.21 1.61 16.60
C PRO A 684 -11.42 1.45 17.53
N ILE A 685 -12.49 0.86 16.98
CA ILE A 685 -13.60 0.32 17.76
C ILE A 685 -13.19 -1.07 18.21
N ILE A 686 -13.07 -1.29 19.52
CA ILE A 686 -12.65 -2.58 20.11
C ILE A 686 -13.80 -3.11 21.00
N PRO A 687 -14.72 -3.94 20.47
CA PRO A 687 -15.82 -4.50 21.23
C PRO A 687 -15.32 -5.36 22.40
N ILE A 688 -15.97 -5.27 23.56
CA ILE A 688 -15.66 -6.12 24.72
C ILE A 688 -15.85 -7.60 24.38
N ALA A 689 -16.85 -7.93 23.56
CA ALA A 689 -17.07 -9.29 23.07
C ALA A 689 -15.85 -9.84 22.30
N SER A 690 -15.11 -9.02 21.53
CA SER A 690 -13.90 -9.48 20.84
C SER A 690 -12.68 -9.69 21.74
N LEU A 691 -12.83 -9.47 23.04
CA LEU A 691 -11.79 -9.61 24.06
C LEU A 691 -12.11 -10.72 25.08
N GLN A 692 -13.12 -11.55 24.79
CA GLN A 692 -13.49 -12.70 25.60
C GLN A 692 -13.45 -13.96 24.74
N ASP A 693 -13.20 -15.09 25.40
CA ASP A 693 -13.31 -16.41 24.79
C ASP A 693 -14.68 -17.04 25.09
N TYR A 694 -15.26 -17.66 24.06
CA TYR A 694 -16.56 -18.31 24.08
C TYR A 694 -16.44 -19.79 23.70
N THR A 695 -17.30 -20.61 24.27
CA THR A 695 -17.30 -22.07 24.09
C THR A 695 -18.06 -22.43 22.82
N ILE A 696 -17.42 -23.20 21.94
CA ILE A 696 -18.02 -23.72 20.72
C ILE A 696 -18.41 -25.19 20.95
N THR A 697 -19.70 -25.47 21.02
CA THR A 697 -20.26 -26.80 21.30
C THR A 697 -21.00 -27.32 20.09
N PHE A 698 -20.75 -28.58 19.72
CA PHE A 698 -21.49 -29.28 18.69
C PHE A 698 -21.39 -30.80 18.88
N ASP A 699 -22.45 -31.52 18.54
CA ASP A 699 -22.48 -32.98 18.61
C ASP A 699 -22.30 -33.61 17.23
N ALA A 700 -21.89 -34.88 17.18
CA ALA A 700 -21.91 -35.66 15.96
C ALA A 700 -23.38 -35.88 15.53
N PRO A 701 -23.81 -35.38 14.35
CA PRO A 701 -25.18 -35.52 13.91
C PRO A 701 -25.45 -36.94 13.39
N GLU A 702 -26.70 -37.40 13.46
CA GLU A 702 -27.08 -38.68 12.85
C GLU A 702 -27.10 -38.56 11.31
N ASN A 703 -26.55 -39.56 10.61
CA ASN A 703 -26.54 -39.68 9.15
C ASN A 703 -25.74 -38.57 8.41
N GLY A 704 -24.70 -38.04 9.06
CA GLY A 704 -23.81 -37.05 8.47
C GLY A 704 -22.60 -36.72 9.34
N LEU A 705 -21.73 -35.86 8.83
CA LEU A 705 -20.56 -35.33 9.52
C LEU A 705 -20.69 -33.81 9.66
N LEU A 706 -20.46 -33.31 10.87
CA LEU A 706 -20.34 -31.87 11.15
C LEU A 706 -18.88 -31.56 11.52
N THR A 707 -18.27 -30.62 10.80
CA THR A 707 -16.95 -30.07 11.13
C THR A 707 -17.01 -28.55 11.22
N VAL A 708 -16.19 -27.99 12.10
CA VAL A 708 -16.06 -26.56 12.34
C VAL A 708 -14.59 -26.18 12.17
N THR A 709 -14.30 -25.12 11.44
CA THR A 709 -12.94 -24.57 11.31
C THR A 709 -12.93 -23.07 11.58
N ASP A 710 -11.79 -22.54 12.01
CA ASP A 710 -11.56 -21.09 12.06
C ASP A 710 -11.37 -20.49 10.65
N GLN A 711 -11.15 -19.18 10.61
CA GLN A 711 -10.85 -18.39 9.40
C GLN A 711 -9.54 -18.77 8.68
N SER A 712 -8.66 -19.53 9.34
CA SER A 712 -7.40 -20.06 8.81
C SER A 712 -7.51 -21.52 8.39
N SER A 713 -8.71 -22.11 8.46
CA SER A 713 -9.00 -23.53 8.23
C SER A 713 -8.42 -24.49 9.29
N ASN A 714 -8.06 -24.01 10.48
CA ASN A 714 -7.73 -24.87 11.62
C ASN A 714 -9.01 -25.53 12.16
N PRO A 715 -9.01 -26.85 12.47
CA PRO A 715 -10.18 -27.52 13.02
C PRO A 715 -10.44 -27.10 14.46
N ILE A 716 -11.70 -26.75 14.76
CA ILE A 716 -12.22 -26.49 16.11
C ILE A 716 -12.92 -27.75 16.60
N GLN A 717 -12.64 -28.18 17.84
CA GLN A 717 -13.31 -29.29 18.50
C GLN A 717 -14.50 -28.81 19.34
N SER A 718 -15.43 -29.72 19.62
CA SER A 718 -16.55 -29.43 20.52
C SER A 718 -16.06 -29.27 21.96
N GLY A 719 -16.42 -28.14 22.58
CA GLY A 719 -15.92 -27.71 23.89
C GLY A 719 -14.72 -26.76 23.83
N ASP A 720 -14.15 -26.49 22.65
CA ASP A 720 -13.06 -25.52 22.52
C ASP A 720 -13.52 -24.09 22.84
N LYS A 721 -12.65 -23.35 23.51
CA LYS A 721 -12.76 -21.90 23.68
C LYS A 721 -12.20 -21.19 22.45
N VAL A 722 -12.95 -20.24 21.91
CA VAL A 722 -12.56 -19.42 20.75
C VAL A 722 -12.77 -17.95 21.06
N GLN A 723 -11.76 -17.12 20.77
CA GLN A 723 -11.81 -15.67 20.97
C GLN A 723 -12.95 -15.05 20.14
N GLY A 724 -13.75 -14.18 20.75
CA GLY A 724 -14.78 -13.41 20.07
C GLY A 724 -14.23 -12.57 18.92
N GLY A 725 -15.04 -12.38 17.88
CA GLY A 725 -14.64 -11.82 16.60
C GLY A 725 -14.08 -12.86 15.62
N THR A 726 -13.70 -14.07 16.07
CA THR A 726 -13.30 -15.16 15.17
C THR A 726 -14.45 -15.53 14.23
N VAL A 727 -14.16 -15.70 12.95
CA VAL A 727 -15.11 -16.25 11.97
C VAL A 727 -14.92 -17.76 11.88
N LEU A 728 -15.97 -18.50 12.19
CA LEU A 728 -16.07 -19.94 12.02
C LEU A 728 -16.68 -20.26 10.65
N THR A 729 -16.19 -21.34 10.05
CA THR A 729 -16.80 -22.01 8.90
C THR A 729 -17.35 -23.36 9.37
N ILE A 730 -18.61 -23.64 9.04
CA ILE A 730 -19.36 -24.82 9.45
C ILE A 730 -19.61 -25.66 8.20
N THR A 731 -19.11 -26.89 8.18
CA THR A 731 -19.32 -27.84 7.08
C THR A 731 -20.15 -29.02 7.58
N ALA A 732 -21.33 -29.19 6.99
CA ALA A 732 -22.21 -30.32 7.25
C ALA A 732 -22.29 -31.20 5.99
N THR A 733 -21.70 -32.38 6.05
CA THR A 733 -21.60 -33.33 4.93
C THR A 733 -22.55 -34.51 5.19
N PRO A 734 -23.59 -34.74 4.38
CA PRO A 734 -24.47 -35.89 4.53
C PRO A 734 -23.72 -37.21 4.32
N GLU A 735 -24.17 -38.29 4.97
CA GLU A 735 -23.80 -39.65 4.57
C GLU A 735 -24.43 -40.03 3.22
N ASP A 736 -23.91 -41.08 2.59
CA ASP A 736 -24.49 -41.64 1.37
C ASP A 736 -25.97 -41.96 1.59
N THR A 737 -26.80 -41.67 0.58
CA THR A 737 -28.28 -41.68 0.60
C THR A 737 -29.00 -40.56 1.39
N TYR A 738 -28.27 -39.63 2.02
CA TYR A 738 -28.84 -38.48 2.75
C TYR A 738 -28.57 -37.12 2.08
N GLN A 739 -29.29 -36.10 2.54
CA GLN A 739 -29.13 -34.68 2.18
C GLN A 739 -29.23 -33.80 3.43
N LEU A 740 -28.62 -32.61 3.38
CA LEU A 740 -28.65 -31.64 4.46
C LEU A 740 -29.98 -30.88 4.46
N ASP A 741 -30.75 -30.97 5.55
CA ASP A 741 -31.97 -30.17 5.73
C ASP A 741 -31.64 -28.76 6.24
N GLY A 742 -30.61 -28.62 7.06
CA GLY A 742 -30.14 -27.33 7.54
C GLY A 742 -29.08 -27.40 8.65
N ILE A 743 -28.49 -26.24 8.93
CA ILE A 743 -27.58 -26.00 10.04
C ILE A 743 -28.29 -25.05 11.02
N MET A 744 -28.26 -25.37 12.31
CA MET A 744 -28.78 -24.53 13.38
C MET A 744 -27.64 -24.03 14.25
N VAL A 745 -27.70 -22.75 14.64
CA VAL A 745 -26.80 -22.10 15.60
C VAL A 745 -27.67 -21.47 16.68
N ASN A 746 -27.39 -21.81 17.95
CA ASN A 746 -28.17 -21.36 19.12
C ASN A 746 -29.70 -21.54 18.93
N GLY A 747 -30.09 -22.66 18.31
CA GLY A 747 -31.50 -23.02 18.05
C GLY A 747 -32.18 -22.29 16.88
N SER A 748 -31.44 -21.50 16.10
CA SER A 748 -31.95 -20.78 14.91
C SER A 748 -31.26 -21.26 13.62
N PHE A 749 -31.99 -21.32 12.50
CA PHE A 749 -31.39 -21.61 11.19
C PHE A 749 -30.29 -20.61 10.85
N SER A 750 -29.13 -21.10 10.41
CA SER A 750 -27.96 -20.30 10.08
C SER A 750 -27.32 -20.72 8.76
N GLY A 751 -26.40 -19.89 8.26
CA GLY A 751 -25.53 -20.24 7.14
C GLY A 751 -24.30 -21.03 7.58
N THR A 752 -23.40 -21.30 6.63
CA THR A 752 -22.13 -22.01 6.86
C THR A 752 -21.02 -21.14 7.46
N THR A 753 -21.28 -19.86 7.78
CA THR A 753 -20.29 -18.94 8.37
C THR A 753 -20.87 -18.10 9.49
N LEU A 754 -20.12 -17.94 10.57
CA LEU A 754 -20.57 -17.38 11.85
C LEU A 754 -19.44 -16.59 12.51
N THR A 755 -19.71 -15.39 13.04
CA THR A 755 -18.76 -14.69 13.92
C THR A 755 -19.06 -15.00 15.38
N VAL A 756 -18.06 -15.45 16.12
CA VAL A 756 -18.16 -15.73 17.56
C VAL A 756 -18.37 -14.42 18.32
N LEU A 757 -19.47 -14.30 19.07
CA LEU A 757 -19.78 -13.14 19.93
C LEU A 757 -20.44 -13.53 21.27
N GLU A 758 -20.74 -14.82 21.42
CA GLU A 758 -21.37 -15.47 22.58
C GLU A 758 -21.01 -16.97 22.52
N ASP A 759 -21.33 -17.73 23.56
CA ASP A 759 -21.24 -19.19 23.52
C ASP A 759 -22.15 -19.74 22.41
N ILE A 760 -21.63 -20.71 21.64
CA ILE A 760 -22.24 -21.18 20.39
C ILE A 760 -22.51 -22.67 20.48
N ILE A 761 -23.76 -23.05 20.18
CA ILE A 761 -24.21 -24.43 20.02
C ILE A 761 -24.58 -24.62 18.55
N ILE A 762 -23.90 -25.55 17.85
CA ILE A 762 -24.12 -25.85 16.44
C ILE A 762 -24.68 -27.27 16.30
N SER A 763 -25.68 -27.44 15.45
CA SER A 763 -26.18 -28.75 15.02
C SER A 763 -26.52 -28.76 13.53
N ALA A 764 -26.56 -29.94 12.93
CA ALA A 764 -26.98 -30.16 11.56
C ALA A 764 -28.01 -31.31 11.51
N THR A 765 -29.01 -31.18 10.65
CA THR A 765 -30.07 -32.18 10.46
C THR A 765 -30.07 -32.71 9.04
N PHE A 766 -30.23 -34.03 8.89
CA PHE A 766 -30.18 -34.71 7.60
C PHE A 766 -31.43 -35.57 7.38
N SER A 767 -31.95 -35.55 6.15
CA SER A 767 -33.03 -36.45 5.70
C SER A 767 -32.52 -37.38 4.61
N LYS A 768 -33.14 -38.56 4.45
CA LYS A 768 -32.88 -39.39 3.28
C LYS A 768 -33.30 -38.67 2.02
N LYS A 769 -32.49 -38.77 0.96
CA LYS A 769 -32.92 -38.33 -0.37
C LYS A 769 -34.17 -39.09 -0.77
N GLN A 770 -35.06 -38.42 -1.49
CA GLN A 770 -36.31 -38.97 -1.97
C GLN A 770 -36.37 -38.86 -3.49
N TYR A 771 -36.92 -39.89 -4.12
CA TYR A 771 -37.03 -40.01 -5.56
C TYR A 771 -38.47 -40.31 -5.98
N THR A 772 -38.84 -39.78 -7.13
CA THR A 772 -40.18 -39.85 -7.70
C THR A 772 -40.37 -41.16 -8.45
N VAL A 773 -41.46 -41.88 -8.17
CA VAL A 773 -41.84 -43.09 -8.91
C VAL A 773 -42.99 -42.77 -9.85
N LYS A 774 -42.78 -42.85 -11.17
CA LYS A 774 -43.76 -42.58 -12.21
C LYS A 774 -44.10 -43.83 -13.01
N PHE A 775 -45.38 -44.06 -13.26
CA PHE A 775 -45.85 -45.13 -14.13
C PHE A 775 -47.28 -44.88 -14.60
N SER A 776 -47.65 -45.50 -15.72
CA SER A 776 -49.01 -45.48 -16.25
C SER A 776 -49.41 -46.89 -16.65
N ASN A 777 -50.73 -47.19 -16.63
CA ASN A 777 -51.19 -48.48 -17.12
C ASN A 777 -51.03 -48.52 -18.65
N PRO A 778 -50.30 -49.52 -19.18
CA PRO A 778 -50.10 -49.69 -20.62
C PRO A 778 -51.35 -50.25 -21.30
N GLU A 779 -51.40 -50.19 -22.62
CA GLU A 779 -52.45 -50.85 -23.40
C GLU A 779 -52.34 -52.38 -23.26
N HIS A 780 -53.48 -53.06 -23.06
CA HIS A 780 -53.57 -54.51 -22.82
C HIS A 780 -52.89 -55.07 -21.55
N GLY A 781 -52.73 -54.25 -20.51
CA GLY A 781 -52.34 -54.73 -19.19
C GLY A 781 -52.45 -53.68 -18.09
N THR A 782 -52.02 -54.04 -16.87
CA THR A 782 -51.91 -53.11 -15.74
C THR A 782 -50.56 -53.24 -15.05
N ILE A 783 -50.09 -52.14 -14.46
CA ILE A 783 -48.87 -52.11 -13.65
C ILE A 783 -49.27 -51.74 -12.22
N THR A 784 -48.90 -52.59 -11.26
CA THR A 784 -48.93 -52.26 -9.84
C THR A 784 -47.51 -52.26 -9.28
N VAL A 785 -47.22 -51.28 -8.43
CA VAL A 785 -45.91 -51.11 -7.79
C VAL A 785 -46.14 -51.12 -6.28
N VAL A 786 -45.40 -51.95 -5.56
CA VAL A 786 -45.44 -52.04 -4.09
C VAL A 786 -44.04 -51.95 -3.49
N ASP A 787 -43.94 -51.44 -2.27
CA ASP A 787 -42.71 -51.51 -1.49
C ASP A 787 -42.48 -52.91 -0.87
N GLN A 788 -41.36 -53.11 -0.16
CA GLN A 788 -41.05 -54.37 0.52
C GLN A 788 -42.07 -54.75 1.63
N ALA A 789 -42.84 -53.79 2.15
CA ALA A 789 -43.91 -54.01 3.12
C ALA A 789 -45.27 -54.27 2.44
N SER A 790 -45.29 -54.37 1.10
CA SER A 790 -46.49 -54.54 0.26
C SER A 790 -47.46 -53.35 0.26
N ASN A 791 -47.01 -52.14 0.62
CA ASN A 791 -47.81 -50.92 0.46
C ASN A 791 -47.82 -50.50 -1.02
N THR A 792 -48.99 -50.13 -1.53
CA THR A 792 -49.14 -49.64 -2.92
C THR A 792 -48.53 -48.26 -3.09
N ILE A 793 -47.51 -48.16 -3.95
CA ILE A 793 -46.96 -46.89 -4.44
C ILE A 793 -47.84 -46.39 -5.59
N LYS A 794 -48.14 -45.09 -5.65
CA LYS A 794 -48.86 -44.44 -6.75
C LYS A 794 -47.90 -43.65 -7.63
N THR A 795 -48.33 -43.34 -8.85
CA THR A 795 -47.53 -42.48 -9.73
C THR A 795 -47.36 -41.07 -9.15
N ASN A 796 -46.12 -40.59 -9.17
CA ASN A 796 -45.59 -39.38 -8.54
C ASN A 796 -45.43 -39.42 -7.01
N ASP A 797 -45.64 -40.56 -6.35
CA ASP A 797 -45.25 -40.72 -4.95
C ASP A 797 -43.71 -40.63 -4.82
N GLN A 798 -43.25 -40.10 -3.69
CA GLN A 798 -41.84 -40.01 -3.32
C GLN A 798 -41.48 -41.20 -2.43
N VAL A 799 -40.35 -41.86 -2.70
CA VAL A 799 -39.80 -42.93 -1.87
C VAL A 799 -38.33 -42.66 -1.51
N PRO A 800 -37.85 -43.07 -0.32
CA PRO A 800 -36.45 -42.89 0.05
C PRO A 800 -35.47 -43.61 -0.89
N GLU A 801 -34.28 -43.04 -1.07
CA GLU A 801 -33.16 -43.70 -1.75
C GLU A 801 -32.85 -45.07 -1.12
N GLY A 802 -32.61 -46.07 -1.97
CA GLY A 802 -32.42 -47.46 -1.60
C GLY A 802 -33.73 -48.26 -1.40
N SER A 803 -34.91 -47.66 -1.55
CA SER A 803 -36.18 -48.40 -1.49
C SER A 803 -36.26 -49.47 -2.57
N VAL A 804 -36.57 -50.71 -2.18
CA VAL A 804 -36.80 -51.80 -3.15
C VAL A 804 -38.29 -51.90 -3.46
N LEU A 805 -38.62 -51.75 -4.73
CA LEU A 805 -39.98 -51.81 -5.26
C LEU A 805 -40.17 -53.14 -6.02
N THR A 806 -41.34 -53.75 -5.86
CA THR A 806 -41.79 -54.89 -6.66
C THR A 806 -42.80 -54.41 -7.68
N ILE A 807 -42.51 -54.68 -8.96
CA ILE A 807 -43.31 -54.28 -10.13
C ILE A 807 -44.06 -55.52 -10.63
N THR A 808 -45.38 -55.47 -10.61
CA THR A 808 -46.23 -56.52 -11.17
C THR A 808 -46.94 -55.99 -12.42
N ALA A 809 -46.53 -56.49 -13.59
CA ALA A 809 -47.17 -56.20 -14.86
C ALA A 809 -48.12 -57.35 -15.24
N THR A 810 -49.43 -57.11 -15.17
CA THR A 810 -50.47 -58.14 -15.38
C THR A 810 -51.09 -57.98 -16.78
N PRO A 811 -50.95 -58.97 -17.69
CA PRO A 811 -51.55 -58.92 -19.03
C PRO A 811 -53.08 -59.03 -18.99
N GLU A 812 -53.74 -58.44 -20.00
CA GLU A 812 -55.13 -58.71 -20.36
C GLU A 812 -55.28 -60.09 -21.02
N ASP A 813 -56.47 -60.69 -20.97
CA ASP A 813 -56.74 -62.03 -21.52
C ASP A 813 -56.33 -62.15 -23.00
N ASN A 814 -55.65 -63.26 -23.33
CA ASN A 814 -55.03 -63.58 -24.63
C ASN A 814 -53.72 -62.84 -24.97
N TYR A 815 -53.21 -62.00 -24.08
CA TYR A 815 -51.89 -61.38 -24.18
C TYR A 815 -50.91 -62.01 -23.17
N LYS A 816 -49.61 -61.86 -23.44
CA LYS A 816 -48.48 -62.23 -22.58
C LYS A 816 -47.59 -61.01 -22.37
N LEU A 817 -46.93 -60.92 -21.22
CA LEU A 817 -45.90 -59.92 -20.94
C LEU A 817 -44.68 -60.20 -21.83
N ASP A 818 -44.22 -59.19 -22.56
CA ASP A 818 -42.96 -59.25 -23.32
C ASP A 818 -41.79 -58.68 -22.52
N GLY A 819 -42.01 -57.65 -21.70
CA GLY A 819 -41.01 -57.10 -20.80
C GLY A 819 -41.49 -55.94 -19.94
N ILE A 820 -40.75 -55.68 -18.86
CA ILE A 820 -40.85 -54.47 -18.04
C ILE A 820 -39.66 -53.57 -18.38
N MET A 821 -39.89 -52.27 -18.49
CA MET A 821 -38.85 -51.27 -18.71
C MET A 821 -38.83 -50.25 -17.57
N VAL A 822 -37.64 -49.98 -17.05
CA VAL A 822 -37.34 -48.94 -16.05
C VAL A 822 -36.38 -47.94 -16.69
N ASN A 823 -36.74 -46.64 -16.68
CA ASN A 823 -35.97 -45.56 -17.31
C ASN A 823 -35.53 -45.89 -18.77
N GLY A 824 -36.40 -46.60 -19.51
CA GLY A 824 -36.17 -46.99 -20.90
C GLY A 824 -35.33 -48.26 -21.11
N SER A 825 -34.79 -48.86 -20.05
CA SER A 825 -34.01 -50.12 -20.11
C SER A 825 -34.83 -51.32 -19.64
N SER A 826 -34.62 -52.50 -20.23
CA SER A 826 -35.26 -53.75 -19.81
C SER A 826 -34.86 -54.11 -18.37
N SER A 827 -35.84 -54.40 -17.52
CA SER A 827 -35.66 -54.65 -16.08
C SER A 827 -36.39 -55.91 -15.62
N GLU A 828 -35.91 -56.48 -14.51
CA GLU A 828 -36.64 -57.52 -13.76
C GLU A 828 -37.81 -56.91 -12.96
N THR A 829 -38.60 -57.77 -12.29
CA THR A 829 -39.77 -57.40 -11.48
C THR A 829 -39.43 -56.73 -10.14
N THR A 830 -38.15 -56.56 -9.81
CA THR A 830 -37.69 -55.88 -8.59
C THR A 830 -36.68 -54.80 -8.91
N LEU A 831 -36.85 -53.61 -8.32
CA LEU A 831 -36.07 -52.42 -8.61
C LEU A 831 -35.63 -51.74 -7.30
N THR A 832 -34.34 -51.45 -7.16
CA THR A 832 -33.83 -50.55 -6.11
C THR A 832 -33.84 -49.12 -6.62
N VAL A 833 -34.52 -48.20 -5.93
CA VAL A 833 -34.62 -46.79 -6.35
C VAL A 833 -33.37 -46.02 -5.92
N LEU A 834 -32.57 -45.61 -6.91
CA LEU A 834 -31.34 -44.81 -6.73
C LEU A 834 -31.41 -43.44 -7.44
N GLU A 835 -32.48 -43.21 -8.21
CA GLU A 835 -32.77 -42.00 -8.97
C GLU A 835 -34.29 -41.89 -9.20
N ASP A 836 -34.76 -40.82 -9.85
CA ASP A 836 -36.15 -40.72 -10.32
C ASP A 836 -36.46 -41.88 -11.29
N VAL A 837 -37.56 -42.59 -11.05
CA VAL A 837 -37.90 -43.85 -11.72
C VAL A 837 -39.15 -43.70 -12.57
N THR A 838 -39.08 -44.13 -13.83
CA THR A 838 -40.22 -44.27 -14.75
C THR A 838 -40.36 -45.72 -15.18
N ILE A 839 -41.49 -46.34 -14.84
CA ILE A 839 -41.79 -47.77 -15.12
C ILE A 839 -42.84 -47.87 -16.23
N SER A 840 -42.62 -48.80 -17.16
CA SER A 840 -43.57 -49.19 -18.20
C SER A 840 -43.47 -50.70 -18.49
N ALA A 841 -44.45 -51.27 -19.20
CA ALA A 841 -44.47 -52.68 -19.59
C ALA A 841 -45.12 -52.85 -20.97
N THR A 842 -44.74 -53.90 -21.68
CA THR A 842 -45.20 -54.21 -23.05
C THR A 842 -45.78 -55.62 -23.14
N PHE A 843 -46.80 -55.80 -23.99
CA PHE A 843 -47.59 -57.02 -24.09
C PHE A 843 -47.85 -57.43 -25.54
N SER A 844 -47.75 -58.73 -25.86
CA SER A 844 -48.11 -59.28 -27.19
C SER A 844 -49.09 -60.44 -27.11
N LYS A 845 -49.73 -60.76 -28.24
CA LYS A 845 -50.85 -61.71 -28.33
C LYS A 845 -50.37 -63.16 -28.55
N ILE A 846 -51.04 -64.14 -27.93
CA ILE A 846 -50.61 -65.56 -27.91
C ILE A 846 -51.07 -66.33 -29.19
N PRO A 847 -50.18 -66.97 -29.99
CA PRO A 847 -50.53 -67.70 -31.23
C PRO A 847 -50.65 -69.25 -31.11
N LYS A 848 -51.12 -69.92 -32.19
CA LYS A 848 -51.16 -71.39 -32.38
C LYS A 848 -50.50 -71.79 -33.75
N PRO A 849 -49.84 -72.97 -33.87
CA PRO A 849 -49.06 -73.41 -35.06
C PRO A 849 -49.94 -73.94 -36.22
N GLU A 850 -49.48 -74.38 -37.42
CA GLU A 850 -48.19 -74.81 -38.04
C GLU A 850 -48.36 -74.74 -39.61
N PRO A 851 -47.41 -75.05 -40.54
CA PRO A 851 -46.00 -75.50 -40.43
C PRO A 851 -45.00 -74.72 -41.37
N ASP A 852 -44.00 -75.40 -41.96
CA ASP A 852 -42.82 -74.90 -42.73
C ASP A 852 -42.63 -75.69 -44.08
N PRO A 853 -41.74 -75.36 -45.07
CA PRO A 853 -40.70 -74.31 -45.13
C PRO A 853 -40.58 -73.51 -46.48
N THR A 854 -39.66 -72.52 -46.54
CA THR A 854 -38.78 -72.05 -47.68
C THR A 854 -38.47 -70.53 -47.63
N PRO A 855 -37.60 -69.98 -48.52
CA PRO A 855 -36.21 -69.57 -48.27
C PRO A 855 -36.03 -68.09 -47.83
N PRO A 856 -34.83 -67.67 -47.35
CA PRO A 856 -34.62 -66.30 -46.86
C PRO A 856 -34.60 -65.25 -47.98
N THR A 857 -35.41 -64.21 -47.81
CA THR A 857 -35.37 -62.97 -48.59
C THR A 857 -34.07 -62.20 -48.31
N VAL A 858 -33.37 -61.74 -49.35
CA VAL A 858 -32.10 -61.02 -49.21
C VAL A 858 -32.34 -59.52 -49.14
N TYR A 859 -31.83 -58.88 -48.08
CA TYR A 859 -31.84 -57.44 -47.87
C TYR A 859 -30.44 -56.85 -48.04
N HIS A 860 -30.38 -55.55 -48.30
CA HIS A 860 -29.16 -54.76 -48.43
C HIS A 860 -29.33 -53.41 -47.74
N THR A 861 -28.35 -53.07 -46.92
CA THR A 861 -28.33 -51.86 -46.11
C THR A 861 -28.07 -50.61 -46.96
N VAL A 862 -28.92 -49.59 -46.82
CA VAL A 862 -28.67 -48.25 -47.32
C VAL A 862 -28.36 -47.34 -46.14
N THR A 863 -27.15 -46.78 -46.11
CA THR A 863 -26.68 -45.90 -45.04
C THR A 863 -26.87 -44.45 -45.47
N LEU A 864 -27.71 -43.71 -44.74
CA LEU A 864 -28.00 -42.29 -44.93
C LEU A 864 -27.29 -41.49 -43.83
N PRO A 865 -26.36 -40.58 -44.17
CA PRO A 865 -25.51 -39.91 -43.18
C PRO A 865 -26.27 -38.80 -42.43
N ALA A 866 -25.86 -38.55 -41.20
CA ALA A 866 -26.21 -37.31 -40.50
C ALA A 866 -25.31 -36.19 -41.00
N VAL A 867 -25.88 -35.08 -41.46
CA VAL A 867 -25.14 -33.96 -42.03
C VAL A 867 -25.56 -32.67 -41.35
N GLU A 868 -24.59 -31.88 -40.90
CA GLU A 868 -24.84 -30.63 -40.19
C GLU A 868 -25.54 -29.60 -41.11
N GLY A 869 -26.61 -28.98 -40.62
CA GLY A 869 -27.37 -27.98 -41.36
C GLY A 869 -28.45 -28.51 -42.30
N ALA A 870 -28.73 -29.81 -42.29
CA ALA A 870 -29.87 -30.38 -43.00
C ALA A 870 -30.46 -31.60 -42.28
N THR A 871 -31.78 -31.74 -42.39
CA THR A 871 -32.54 -32.88 -41.88
C THR A 871 -33.01 -33.76 -43.04
N THR A 872 -32.91 -35.08 -42.85
CA THR A 872 -33.42 -36.09 -43.79
C THR A 872 -34.68 -36.78 -43.27
N ASP A 873 -35.55 -37.21 -44.18
CA ASP A 873 -36.72 -38.06 -43.88
C ASP A 873 -36.77 -39.27 -44.85
N PRO A 874 -36.59 -40.53 -44.39
CA PRO A 874 -36.32 -40.89 -42.99
C PRO A 874 -34.98 -40.32 -42.50
N VAL A 875 -34.84 -40.21 -41.18
CA VAL A 875 -33.67 -39.62 -40.52
C VAL A 875 -32.37 -40.33 -40.88
N ALA A 876 -31.22 -39.72 -40.55
CA ALA A 876 -29.93 -40.38 -40.72
C ALA A 876 -29.87 -41.73 -39.98
N GLY A 877 -29.37 -42.76 -40.66
CA GLY A 877 -29.37 -44.13 -40.16
C GLY A 877 -29.15 -45.19 -41.25
N GLU A 878 -29.20 -46.45 -40.85
CA GLU A 878 -29.06 -47.60 -41.73
C GLU A 878 -30.42 -48.27 -41.98
N TYR A 879 -30.71 -48.53 -43.25
CA TYR A 879 -32.02 -49.00 -43.71
C TYR A 879 -31.91 -50.28 -44.53
N GLU A 880 -32.46 -51.37 -44.03
CA GLU A 880 -32.54 -52.64 -44.75
C GLU A 880 -33.55 -52.56 -45.89
N VAL A 881 -33.06 -52.58 -47.14
CA VAL A 881 -33.89 -52.55 -48.35
C VAL A 881 -33.80 -53.90 -49.06
N GLU A 882 -34.94 -54.53 -49.30
CA GLU A 882 -35.03 -55.81 -50.01
C GLU A 882 -34.35 -55.71 -51.39
N ALA A 883 -33.60 -56.75 -51.77
CA ALA A 883 -32.81 -56.73 -52.99
C ALA A 883 -33.67 -56.39 -54.23
N TRP A 884 -33.18 -55.43 -55.02
CA TRP A 884 -33.81 -54.83 -56.20
C TRP A 884 -34.94 -53.80 -55.97
N ASN A 885 -35.38 -53.57 -54.73
CA ASN A 885 -36.27 -52.45 -54.42
C ASN A 885 -35.53 -51.10 -54.46
N SER A 886 -36.26 -50.00 -54.23
CA SER A 886 -35.74 -48.63 -54.28
C SER A 886 -35.82 -47.97 -52.91
N PHE A 887 -34.75 -47.28 -52.49
CA PHE A 887 -34.76 -46.44 -51.29
C PHE A 887 -35.21 -45.03 -51.65
N ARG A 888 -35.96 -44.37 -50.76
CA ARG A 888 -36.41 -42.99 -50.90
C ARG A 888 -36.10 -42.23 -49.62
N PHE A 889 -35.61 -41.01 -49.77
CA PHE A 889 -35.58 -40.02 -48.70
C PHE A 889 -35.84 -38.61 -49.24
N TYR A 890 -36.12 -37.68 -48.33
CA TYR A 890 -36.22 -36.24 -48.56
C TYR A 890 -35.09 -35.56 -47.80
N LEU A 891 -34.65 -34.38 -48.28
CA LEU A 891 -33.62 -33.55 -47.66
C LEU A 891 -34.16 -32.14 -47.52
N THR A 892 -34.18 -31.62 -46.30
CA THR A 892 -34.61 -30.25 -45.95
C THR A 892 -33.42 -29.53 -45.33
N LEU A 893 -33.07 -28.35 -45.83
CA LEU A 893 -32.01 -27.52 -45.23
C LEU A 893 -32.58 -26.76 -44.03
N ASP A 894 -31.78 -26.61 -42.98
CA ASP A 894 -32.12 -25.77 -41.83
C ASP A 894 -31.94 -24.28 -42.21
N GLU A 895 -32.69 -23.35 -41.58
CA GLU A 895 -32.69 -21.91 -41.95
C GLU A 895 -31.30 -21.25 -41.98
N ALA A 896 -30.33 -21.75 -41.20
CA ALA A 896 -28.96 -21.21 -41.18
C ALA A 896 -28.07 -21.67 -42.36
N TYR A 897 -28.59 -22.54 -43.23
CA TYR A 897 -27.90 -23.21 -44.33
C TYR A 897 -28.70 -23.17 -45.65
N ASP A 898 -29.86 -22.52 -45.66
CA ASP A 898 -30.89 -22.57 -46.71
C ASP A 898 -30.46 -22.02 -48.08
N GLN A 899 -29.34 -21.30 -48.16
CA GLN A 899 -28.74 -20.83 -49.43
C GLN A 899 -27.82 -21.87 -50.09
N SER A 900 -27.61 -23.03 -49.44
CA SER A 900 -26.82 -24.13 -49.98
C SER A 900 -27.48 -24.77 -51.21
N SER A 901 -26.65 -25.33 -52.10
CA SER A 901 -27.09 -26.18 -53.21
C SER A 901 -26.55 -27.60 -53.01
N PRO A 902 -27.20 -28.43 -52.17
CA PRO A 902 -26.70 -29.74 -51.81
C PRO A 902 -26.58 -30.69 -53.02
N ILE A 903 -25.49 -31.45 -53.05
CA ILE A 903 -25.20 -32.45 -54.06
C ILE A 903 -25.26 -33.83 -53.38
N VAL A 904 -26.29 -34.61 -53.73
CA VAL A 904 -26.46 -35.98 -53.24
C VAL A 904 -25.77 -36.94 -54.19
N THR A 905 -24.86 -37.79 -53.68
CA THR A 905 -24.22 -38.87 -54.43
C THR A 905 -24.29 -40.21 -53.69
N THR A 906 -23.96 -41.30 -54.37
CA THR A 906 -23.81 -42.64 -53.77
C THR A 906 -22.39 -43.15 -53.92
N ASP A 907 -21.99 -44.11 -53.08
CA ASP A 907 -20.74 -44.87 -53.20
C ASP A 907 -20.57 -45.63 -54.55
N ARG A 908 -21.65 -45.78 -55.32
CA ARG A 908 -21.63 -46.27 -56.71
C ARG A 908 -21.18 -45.23 -57.73
N GLY A 909 -20.95 -43.98 -57.31
CA GLY A 909 -20.56 -42.86 -58.16
C GLY A 909 -21.72 -42.19 -58.91
N GLU A 910 -22.97 -42.41 -58.48
CA GLU A 910 -24.17 -41.81 -59.09
C GLU A 910 -24.52 -40.48 -58.38
N THR A 911 -24.84 -39.43 -59.13
CA THR A 911 -25.38 -38.17 -58.58
C THR A 911 -26.91 -38.16 -58.71
N ILE A 912 -27.62 -37.95 -57.60
CA ILE A 912 -29.08 -38.06 -57.53
C ILE A 912 -29.70 -36.68 -57.37
N THR A 913 -30.48 -36.23 -58.35
CA THR A 913 -31.27 -34.98 -58.26
C THR A 913 -32.66 -35.26 -57.68
N PRO A 914 -33.23 -34.34 -56.87
CA PRO A 914 -34.56 -34.52 -56.31
C PRO A 914 -35.63 -34.56 -57.41
N ARG A 915 -36.64 -35.42 -57.24
CA ARG A 915 -37.74 -35.55 -58.20
C ARG A 915 -38.65 -34.32 -58.14
N ALA A 916 -38.73 -33.59 -59.26
CA ALA A 916 -39.43 -32.30 -59.35
C ALA A 916 -40.94 -32.29 -58.96
N SER A 917 -41.59 -33.44 -58.83
CA SER A 917 -43.00 -33.54 -58.39
C SER A 917 -43.21 -33.39 -56.89
N ASP A 918 -42.22 -33.78 -56.08
CA ASP A 918 -42.37 -33.91 -54.61
C ASP A 918 -41.07 -33.75 -53.82
N GLY A 919 -39.93 -33.45 -54.47
CA GLY A 919 -38.63 -33.27 -53.80
C GLY A 919 -37.90 -34.56 -53.42
N ALA A 920 -38.47 -35.73 -53.71
CA ALA A 920 -37.92 -37.02 -53.27
C ALA A 920 -36.60 -37.38 -53.98
N TYR A 921 -35.57 -37.72 -53.22
CA TYR A 921 -34.37 -38.42 -53.71
C TYR A 921 -34.66 -39.92 -53.73
N ILE A 922 -34.42 -40.59 -54.87
CA ILE A 922 -34.77 -42.01 -55.04
C ILE A 922 -33.60 -42.77 -55.65
N ILE A 923 -33.06 -43.70 -54.88
CA ILE A 923 -32.01 -44.64 -55.31
C ILE A 923 -32.70 -45.93 -55.73
N LYS A 924 -32.60 -46.27 -57.02
CA LYS A 924 -33.29 -47.43 -57.59
C LYS A 924 -32.38 -48.65 -57.62
N TYR A 925 -32.98 -49.83 -57.47
CA TYR A 925 -32.29 -51.13 -57.58
C TYR A 925 -31.15 -51.30 -56.56
N VAL A 926 -31.52 -51.30 -55.28
CA VAL A 926 -30.61 -51.63 -54.17
C VAL A 926 -30.32 -53.14 -54.20
N ARG A 927 -29.17 -53.52 -54.76
CA ARG A 927 -28.75 -54.92 -55.02
C ARG A 927 -27.40 -55.32 -54.38
N GLN A 928 -26.93 -54.44 -53.50
CA GLN A 928 -25.76 -54.49 -52.62
C GLN A 928 -25.90 -53.30 -51.67
N PRO A 929 -25.19 -53.26 -50.52
CA PRO A 929 -25.18 -52.08 -49.67
C PRO A 929 -24.81 -50.79 -50.43
N ILE A 930 -25.34 -49.65 -49.97
CA ILE A 930 -25.11 -48.33 -50.57
C ILE A 930 -24.93 -47.30 -49.45
N VAL A 931 -23.80 -46.61 -49.44
CA VAL A 931 -23.62 -45.39 -48.64
C VAL A 931 -23.99 -44.17 -49.48
N ILE A 932 -24.84 -43.31 -48.92
CA ILE A 932 -25.23 -42.02 -49.49
C ILE A 932 -24.25 -40.95 -48.96
N HIS A 933 -23.85 -40.02 -49.81
CA HIS A 933 -23.06 -38.86 -49.44
C HIS A 933 -23.85 -37.60 -49.82
N ILE A 934 -23.89 -36.61 -48.93
CA ILE A 934 -24.61 -35.35 -49.14
C ILE A 934 -23.62 -34.22 -48.86
N ASP A 935 -23.11 -33.64 -49.94
CA ASP A 935 -22.05 -32.63 -49.93
C ASP A 935 -22.58 -31.27 -50.37
N GLY A 936 -21.80 -30.21 -50.16
CA GLY A 936 -22.16 -28.86 -50.62
C GLY A 936 -23.20 -28.13 -49.76
N ILE A 937 -23.49 -28.64 -48.56
CA ILE A 937 -24.17 -27.89 -47.51
C ILE A 937 -23.12 -27.01 -46.81
N VAL A 938 -23.32 -25.69 -46.85
CA VAL A 938 -22.39 -24.69 -46.33
C VAL A 938 -23.21 -23.65 -45.57
N ARG A 939 -22.77 -23.28 -44.37
CA ARG A 939 -23.47 -22.29 -43.55
C ARG A 939 -23.58 -20.96 -44.29
N ASN A 940 -24.75 -20.34 -44.24
CA ASN A 940 -24.99 -19.05 -44.87
C ASN A 940 -23.92 -18.03 -44.43
N ALA A 941 -23.33 -17.30 -45.37
CA ALA A 941 -22.26 -16.34 -45.05
C ALA A 941 -22.83 -15.16 -44.25
N ASP A 942 -22.18 -14.82 -43.13
CA ASP A 942 -22.66 -13.77 -42.23
C ASP A 942 -22.84 -12.43 -42.96
N PRO A 943 -24.00 -11.75 -42.83
CA PRO A 943 -24.15 -10.38 -43.30
C PRO A 943 -23.18 -9.49 -42.51
N VAL A 944 -22.39 -8.70 -43.25
CA VAL A 944 -21.21 -8.00 -42.71
C VAL A 944 -21.48 -7.20 -41.43
N ALA A 945 -20.74 -7.61 -40.39
CA ALA A 945 -20.41 -6.87 -39.16
C ALA A 945 -21.58 -6.29 -38.33
N ASN A 946 -21.98 -7.04 -37.30
CA ASN A 946 -22.24 -6.51 -35.94
C ASN A 946 -22.33 -7.69 -34.95
N GLU A 947 -21.26 -7.97 -34.20
CA GLU A 947 -21.28 -9.00 -33.14
C GLU A 947 -22.09 -8.56 -31.92
N THR A 948 -22.83 -9.50 -31.34
CA THR A 948 -23.53 -9.35 -30.05
C THR A 948 -22.89 -10.30 -29.02
N ILE A 949 -22.70 -9.80 -27.79
CA ILE A 949 -21.78 -10.35 -26.80
C ILE A 949 -22.33 -11.60 -26.08
N SER A 950 -21.45 -12.57 -25.79
CA SER A 950 -21.77 -13.79 -25.03
C SER A 950 -22.13 -13.50 -23.56
N THR A 951 -23.26 -14.02 -23.08
CA THR A 951 -23.80 -13.78 -21.74
C THR A 951 -23.31 -14.73 -20.64
N ASN A 952 -22.15 -15.38 -20.81
CA ASN A 952 -21.56 -16.27 -19.79
C ASN A 952 -20.39 -15.64 -19.02
N GLU A 953 -20.10 -14.37 -19.25
CA GLU A 953 -18.98 -13.66 -18.64
C GLU A 953 -19.34 -13.03 -17.29
N THR A 954 -18.43 -13.12 -16.31
CA THR A 954 -18.46 -12.27 -15.11
C THR A 954 -18.34 -10.80 -15.54
N THR A 955 -19.36 -9.97 -15.24
CA THR A 955 -19.39 -8.54 -15.60
C THR A 955 -19.41 -7.64 -14.36
N VAL A 956 -18.81 -6.45 -14.51
CA VAL A 956 -18.71 -5.44 -13.46
C VAL A 956 -18.98 -4.07 -14.07
N ARG A 957 -19.96 -3.33 -13.54
CA ARG A 957 -20.28 -1.96 -13.97
C ARG A 957 -20.54 -1.05 -12.76
N ALA A 958 -20.34 0.25 -12.93
CA ALA A 958 -20.71 1.25 -11.92
C ALA A 958 -21.80 2.18 -12.45
N GLU A 959 -22.73 2.56 -11.57
CA GLU A 959 -23.83 3.49 -11.83
C GLU A 959 -23.96 4.43 -10.62
N GLY A 960 -23.48 5.67 -10.76
CA GLY A 960 -23.34 6.60 -9.64
C GLY A 960 -22.51 6.01 -8.49
N ALA A 961 -23.09 5.97 -7.28
CA ALA A 961 -22.47 5.41 -6.08
C ALA A 961 -22.65 3.88 -5.92
N TYR A 962 -23.13 3.18 -6.96
CA TYR A 962 -23.39 1.75 -6.92
C TYR A 962 -22.48 0.99 -7.88
N LEU A 963 -21.93 -0.13 -7.39
CA LEU A 963 -21.24 -1.15 -8.17
C LEU A 963 -22.20 -2.33 -8.38
N HIS A 964 -22.40 -2.73 -9.63
CA HIS A 964 -23.15 -3.92 -10.00
C HIS A 964 -22.16 -4.99 -10.48
N LEU A 965 -22.32 -6.19 -9.93
CA LEU A 965 -21.53 -7.38 -10.20
C LEU A 965 -22.48 -8.46 -10.72
N HIS A 966 -22.09 -9.15 -11.79
CA HIS A 966 -22.73 -10.40 -12.23
C HIS A 966 -21.67 -11.49 -12.33
N THR A 967 -21.96 -12.66 -11.77
CA THR A 967 -21.09 -13.85 -11.81
C THR A 967 -21.92 -15.05 -12.27
N SER A 968 -21.58 -15.64 -13.41
CA SER A 968 -22.35 -16.72 -14.06
C SER A 968 -22.23 -18.08 -13.36
N LYS A 969 -21.28 -18.22 -12.44
CA LYS A 969 -21.07 -19.37 -11.55
C LYS A 969 -20.54 -18.88 -10.19
N PRO A 970 -20.62 -19.67 -9.10
CA PRO A 970 -20.08 -19.29 -7.79
C PRO A 970 -18.57 -18.99 -7.84
N GLU A 971 -18.18 -17.73 -7.69
CA GLU A 971 -16.78 -17.29 -7.66
C GLU A 971 -16.50 -16.36 -6.48
N THR A 972 -15.27 -16.38 -5.96
CA THR A 972 -14.86 -15.38 -4.96
C THR A 972 -14.65 -14.03 -5.61
N VAL A 973 -15.35 -13.01 -5.11
CA VAL A 973 -15.21 -11.61 -5.54
C VAL A 973 -14.62 -10.76 -4.42
N PHE A 974 -13.54 -10.06 -4.70
CA PHE A 974 -12.91 -9.07 -3.83
C PHE A 974 -13.06 -7.67 -4.42
N ILE A 975 -13.36 -6.68 -3.58
CA ILE A 975 -13.38 -5.26 -3.94
C ILE A 975 -12.28 -4.57 -3.13
N TYR A 976 -11.24 -4.09 -3.80
CA TYR A 976 -10.13 -3.34 -3.21
C TYR A 976 -10.22 -1.85 -3.58
N THR A 977 -9.72 -0.97 -2.72
CA THR A 977 -9.33 0.39 -3.12
C THR A 977 -8.11 0.33 -4.05
N PHE A 978 -7.86 1.39 -4.82
CA PHE A 978 -6.63 1.50 -5.63
C PHE A 978 -5.33 1.47 -4.79
N TYR A 979 -5.40 1.71 -3.48
CA TYR A 979 -4.28 1.62 -2.54
C TYR A 979 -4.15 0.21 -1.91
N GLY A 980 -4.88 -0.79 -2.40
CA GLY A 980 -4.76 -2.20 -1.99
C GLY A 980 -5.54 -2.60 -0.74
N ALA A 981 -6.32 -1.70 -0.13
CA ALA A 981 -7.15 -2.04 1.02
C ALA A 981 -8.42 -2.79 0.60
N LEU A 982 -8.69 -3.97 1.18
CA LEU A 982 -9.89 -4.76 0.91
C LEU A 982 -11.11 -4.11 1.56
N LEU A 983 -12.12 -3.73 0.76
CA LEU A 983 -13.38 -3.17 1.26
C LEU A 983 -14.45 -4.24 1.51
N LYS A 984 -14.60 -5.20 0.59
CA LYS A 984 -15.56 -6.31 0.70
C LYS A 984 -15.05 -7.56 0.00
N ARG A 985 -15.42 -8.72 0.54
CA ARG A 985 -15.22 -10.05 -0.05
C ARG A 985 -16.58 -10.76 -0.10
N TYR A 986 -16.88 -11.39 -1.23
CA TYR A 986 -18.01 -12.30 -1.42
C TYR A 986 -17.42 -13.68 -1.73
N PRO A 987 -17.43 -14.65 -0.79
CA PRO A 987 -16.71 -15.92 -0.97
C PRO A 987 -17.18 -16.77 -2.16
N ALA A 988 -18.48 -16.78 -2.42
CA ALA A 988 -19.13 -17.53 -3.49
C ALA A 988 -20.28 -16.70 -4.06
N LEU A 989 -19.97 -15.67 -4.86
CA LEU A 989 -20.99 -14.87 -5.52
C LEU A 989 -21.48 -15.60 -6.78
N SER A 990 -22.79 -15.67 -6.96
CA SER A 990 -23.47 -16.22 -8.13
C SER A 990 -24.71 -15.38 -8.42
N GLY A 991 -24.97 -15.06 -9.70
CA GLY A 991 -25.98 -14.09 -10.10
C GLY A 991 -25.59 -12.64 -9.85
N ASP A 992 -26.59 -11.75 -9.75
CA ASP A 992 -26.41 -10.30 -9.64
C ASP A 992 -26.23 -9.80 -8.20
N LYS A 993 -25.34 -8.82 -8.02
CA LYS A 993 -25.15 -8.11 -6.75
C LYS A 993 -24.91 -6.63 -6.95
N THR A 994 -25.69 -5.82 -6.25
CA THR A 994 -25.47 -4.37 -6.16
C THR A 994 -24.83 -4.00 -4.82
N VAL A 995 -23.80 -3.17 -4.86
CA VAL A 995 -23.01 -2.74 -3.70
C VAL A 995 -22.85 -1.22 -3.72
N ARG A 996 -23.36 -0.52 -2.72
CA ARG A 996 -23.06 0.91 -2.55
C ARG A 996 -21.62 1.10 -2.09
N LEU A 997 -20.87 1.95 -2.77
CA LEU A 997 -19.51 2.35 -2.45
C LEU A 997 -19.42 3.90 -2.37
N PRO A 998 -18.46 4.46 -1.62
CA PRO A 998 -18.09 5.87 -1.75
C PRO A 998 -17.65 6.21 -3.20
N GLN A 999 -17.53 7.50 -3.51
CA GLN A 999 -16.94 7.96 -4.77
C GLN A 999 -15.43 7.64 -4.76
N GLY A 1000 -14.93 6.93 -5.78
CA GLY A 1000 -13.52 6.54 -5.82
C GLY A 1000 -13.18 5.52 -6.91
N ASN A 1001 -11.89 5.15 -6.95
CA ASN A 1001 -11.33 4.14 -7.86
C ASN A 1001 -11.12 2.81 -7.13
N TYR A 1002 -11.61 1.73 -7.73
CA TYR A 1002 -11.63 0.38 -7.16
C TYR A 1002 -11.07 -0.67 -8.12
N ILE A 1003 -10.45 -1.70 -7.54
CA ILE A 1003 -10.03 -2.92 -8.23
C ILE A 1003 -10.95 -4.05 -7.78
N ILE A 1004 -11.71 -4.64 -8.71
CA ILE A 1004 -12.53 -5.81 -8.46
C ILE A 1004 -11.78 -7.03 -8.97
N ILE A 1005 -11.61 -8.06 -8.15
CA ILE A 1005 -11.07 -9.36 -8.55
C ILE A 1005 -12.19 -10.38 -8.42
N ALA A 1006 -12.54 -11.07 -9.49
CA ALA A 1006 -13.60 -12.09 -9.51
C ALA A 1006 -13.08 -13.31 -10.26
N GLY A 1007 -12.87 -14.41 -9.53
CA GLY A 1007 -12.08 -15.53 -10.04
C GLY A 1007 -10.70 -15.07 -10.50
N GLU A 1008 -10.32 -15.40 -11.74
CA GLU A 1008 -9.07 -14.93 -12.36
C GLU A 1008 -9.17 -13.53 -12.99
N LYS A 1009 -10.40 -13.00 -13.19
CA LYS A 1009 -10.62 -11.70 -13.86
C LYS A 1009 -10.38 -10.52 -12.90
N ARG A 1010 -9.81 -9.44 -13.43
CA ARG A 1010 -9.52 -8.20 -12.69
C ARG A 1010 -10.08 -6.98 -13.44
N PHE A 1011 -10.86 -6.17 -12.76
CA PHE A 1011 -11.54 -4.99 -13.31
C PHE A 1011 -11.08 -3.73 -12.57
N LYS A 1012 -10.92 -2.61 -13.29
CA LYS A 1012 -10.71 -1.28 -12.71
C LYS A 1012 -11.98 -0.46 -12.95
N ILE A 1013 -12.57 0.08 -11.88
CA ILE A 1013 -13.85 0.82 -11.93
C ILE A 1013 -13.73 2.12 -11.14
N GLN A 1014 -14.40 3.16 -11.61
CA GLN A 1014 -14.63 4.40 -10.89
C GLN A 1014 -16.13 4.54 -10.57
N THR A 1015 -16.47 4.86 -9.32
CA THR A 1015 -17.84 5.23 -8.90
C THR A 1015 -17.95 6.75 -8.74
N GLY A 1016 -19.16 7.28 -8.91
CA GLY A 1016 -19.48 8.69 -8.71
C GLY A 1016 -18.92 9.62 -9.79
N LYS A 1017 -19.18 9.31 -11.06
CA LYS A 1017 -19.29 10.32 -12.13
C LYS A 1017 -20.76 10.63 -12.38
#